data_AF-A0A3E2HL96-F1
#
_entry.id   AF-A0A3E2HL96-F1
#
_cell.length_a   1.000
_cell.length_b   1.000
_cell.length_c   1.000
_cell.angle_alpha   90.00
_cell.angle_beta   90.00
_cell.angle_gamma   90.00
#
_symmetry.space_group_name_H-M   'P 1'
#
loop_
_entity.id
_entity.type
_entity.pdbx_description
1 polymer ?
#
loop_
_entity_poly.entity_id
_entity_poly.type
_entity_poly.pdbx_seq_one_letter_code
_entity_poly.pdbx_strand_id
1 'polypeptide(L)'
;MDEDEELIAKEFQDEDRILKMLNTLHNKSIVQLYISYKHKGVYNFLFPMADMDLEHLLTAASKPVPFQDDIAVIKALFSLGAALAGVHEFYSEQLGVEFKGCHHDLKPRNILVSQGTFVLADFGLCRFKGLEAESKSLSKNIGDYLAPECREPNMQRKLVGRKSDIWSFGCIIVEVLGYMTGGVDTVTALREERSTDSNGWRSHSFHSNGGLKVCIQNWLDIKSTNPNHVLLVDLIKRMLSTDPSSRPNVNIVQNILRCFYSKCLLDSSLALCQDLVTKHINPHFFFDSARLKSWGYAVGIFQPRHAWSWRTCQVNLLTDATIEILEGLYGKLQTILEEAPSIGSDDDSEENSSVDTDVEELGIDVESREVRDTIDKLLKLIPRDVKATSELFLLTNLLSTNNPLALHQIQLAAKKQGNLVAVGSMAELKQVVRQAQGEGTLGELANTLPAGSEVTERRAFGSHMIGDCSIPNSPLESVLIEWRPYNSAAHRPTAELLRRVDASVNIPNVKRKPSEVRVLECIGYYEEPQRRSFGVVYRLSSPSPSKAPTILEPASLFELITTTSNSDRGKPYLGERFEIARTIAMCTFYIHSCNWLHKRLNSHNVIFLVPKGSTVSRSARLPYLIGFNYAREDKDDEGSYGPPSESELVPYLHPDYITTKKFRKLFDYYSVGLLLLEIGIWRTAKSMSDPHPLHSPEALRTEFVTRYLPELPYCMGEIYYRATKACLTEEIGTIDTPEEDVVTAFQTLVIDKLQTCIV
;
A
#
# COMPACT_ATOMS: atom_id res chain seq x y z
N MET A 1 12.04 -30.59 -61.75
CA MET A 1 11.39 -29.83 -60.66
C MET A 1 12.40 -28.76 -60.32
N ASP A 2 12.06 -27.49 -60.55
CA ASP A 2 13.01 -26.39 -60.41
C ASP A 2 13.44 -26.26 -58.94
N GLU A 3 14.73 -26.02 -58.67
CA GLU A 3 15.28 -25.88 -57.31
C GLU A 3 14.50 -24.84 -56.46
N ASP A 4 13.93 -23.83 -57.12
CA ASP A 4 13.07 -22.81 -56.50
C ASP A 4 11.72 -23.38 -56.01
N GLU A 5 11.13 -24.34 -56.74
CA GLU A 5 9.86 -24.96 -56.34
C GLU A 5 10.06 -25.87 -55.12
N GLU A 6 11.20 -26.56 -55.04
CA GLU A 6 11.57 -27.36 -53.86
C GLU A 6 11.82 -26.49 -52.63
N LEU A 7 12.48 -25.34 -52.79
CA LEU A 7 12.71 -24.39 -51.71
C LEU A 7 11.40 -23.81 -51.17
N ILE A 8 10.51 -23.35 -52.06
CA ILE A 8 9.19 -22.80 -51.68
C ILE A 8 8.34 -23.86 -50.97
N ALA A 9 8.34 -25.11 -51.48
CA ALA A 9 7.61 -26.20 -50.86
C ALA A 9 8.12 -26.50 -49.44
N LYS A 10 9.45 -26.44 -49.23
CA LYS A 10 10.07 -26.64 -47.93
C LYS A 10 9.75 -25.51 -46.95
N GLU A 11 9.83 -24.25 -47.38
CA GLU A 11 9.49 -23.10 -46.54
C GLU A 11 8.01 -23.13 -46.12
N PHE A 12 7.12 -23.47 -47.05
CA PHE A 12 5.71 -23.68 -46.75
C PHE A 12 5.49 -24.81 -45.72
N GLN A 13 6.16 -25.96 -45.88
CA GLN A 13 6.04 -27.07 -44.93
C GLN A 13 6.56 -26.72 -43.52
N ASP A 14 7.67 -25.96 -43.46
CA ASP A 14 8.23 -25.48 -42.20
C ASP A 14 7.25 -24.55 -41.47
N GLU A 15 6.66 -23.58 -42.18
CA GLU A 15 5.69 -22.64 -41.62
C GLU A 15 4.37 -23.32 -41.25
N ASP A 16 3.83 -24.19 -42.12
CA ASP A 16 2.63 -24.98 -41.86
C ASP A 16 2.75 -25.79 -40.56
N ARG A 17 3.90 -26.42 -40.36
CA ARG A 17 4.19 -27.18 -39.13
C ARG A 17 4.17 -26.27 -37.90
N ILE A 18 4.83 -25.11 -37.96
CA ILE A 18 4.90 -24.17 -36.82
C ILE A 18 3.51 -23.63 -36.50
N LEU A 19 2.75 -23.19 -37.51
CA LEU A 19 1.39 -22.68 -37.34
C LEU A 19 0.46 -23.73 -36.72
N LYS A 20 0.53 -24.99 -37.17
CA LYS A 20 -0.23 -26.10 -36.57
C LYS A 20 0.16 -26.36 -35.12
N MET A 21 1.44 -26.23 -34.77
CA MET A 21 1.89 -26.35 -33.38
C MET A 21 1.37 -25.19 -32.53
N LEU A 22 1.49 -23.96 -33.00
CA LEU A 22 1.04 -22.75 -32.31
C LEU A 22 -0.48 -22.73 -32.08
N ASN A 23 -1.27 -23.30 -32.99
CA ASN A 23 -2.72 -23.48 -32.80
C ASN A 23 -3.06 -24.26 -31.51
N THR A 24 -2.17 -25.14 -31.02
CA THR A 24 -2.39 -25.91 -29.79
C THR A 24 -2.28 -25.08 -28.51
N LEU A 25 -1.72 -23.86 -28.60
CA LEU A 25 -1.64 -22.94 -27.46
C LEU A 25 -2.98 -22.26 -27.17
N HIS A 26 -3.94 -22.30 -28.10
CA HIS A 26 -5.24 -21.62 -27.99
C HIS A 26 -5.16 -20.13 -27.59
N ASN A 27 -4.07 -19.46 -27.96
CA ASN A 27 -3.81 -18.07 -27.60
C ASN A 27 -4.42 -17.12 -28.66
N LYS A 28 -5.36 -16.25 -28.24
CA LYS A 28 -6.04 -15.30 -29.13
C LYS A 28 -5.13 -14.23 -29.74
N SER A 29 -3.96 -14.00 -29.13
CA SER A 29 -2.94 -13.07 -29.62
C SER A 29 -1.88 -13.75 -30.50
N ILE A 30 -2.13 -14.97 -30.96
CA ILE A 30 -1.36 -15.65 -32.02
C ILE A 30 -2.32 -15.97 -33.17
N VAL A 31 -1.91 -15.73 -34.41
CA VAL A 31 -2.77 -16.00 -35.57
C VAL A 31 -3.18 -17.47 -35.63
N GLN A 32 -4.48 -17.73 -35.78
CA GLN A 32 -5.02 -19.08 -35.85
C GLN A 32 -5.05 -19.56 -37.30
N LEU A 33 -4.31 -20.62 -37.62
CA LEU A 33 -4.40 -21.26 -38.93
C LEU A 33 -5.69 -22.08 -39.02
N TYR A 34 -6.59 -21.74 -39.94
CA TYR A 34 -7.77 -22.57 -40.23
C TYR A 34 -7.40 -23.77 -41.09
N ILE A 35 -6.72 -23.52 -42.21
CA ILE A 35 -6.27 -24.57 -43.13
C ILE A 35 -5.12 -24.07 -43.99
N SER A 36 -4.26 -24.99 -44.39
CA SER A 36 -3.24 -24.79 -45.42
C SER A 36 -3.54 -25.66 -46.63
N TYR A 37 -3.38 -25.13 -47.85
CA TYR A 37 -3.74 -25.84 -49.08
C TYR A 37 -2.92 -25.37 -50.29
N LYS A 38 -2.80 -26.23 -51.31
CA LYS A 38 -2.21 -25.88 -52.62
C LYS A 38 -3.33 -25.68 -53.64
N HIS A 39 -3.41 -24.52 -54.27
CA HIS A 39 -4.37 -24.23 -55.34
C HIS A 39 -3.65 -23.67 -56.56
N LYS A 40 -3.83 -24.32 -57.72
CA LYS A 40 -3.20 -23.94 -59.00
C LYS A 40 -1.68 -23.71 -58.90
N GLY A 41 -0.98 -24.59 -58.19
CA GLY A 41 0.48 -24.49 -58.02
C GLY A 41 0.95 -23.59 -56.89
N VAL A 42 0.08 -22.76 -56.31
CA VAL A 42 0.41 -21.82 -55.23
C VAL A 42 0.03 -22.42 -53.88
N TYR A 43 0.93 -22.33 -52.90
CA TYR A 43 0.66 -22.70 -51.52
C TYR A 43 -0.01 -21.54 -50.78
N ASN A 44 -1.05 -21.83 -50.01
CA ASN A 44 -1.88 -20.83 -49.35
C ASN A 44 -2.14 -21.23 -47.89
N PHE A 45 -2.20 -20.21 -47.03
CA PHE A 45 -2.68 -20.31 -45.66
C PHE A 45 -3.98 -19.51 -45.53
N LEU A 46 -4.97 -20.06 -44.81
CA LEU A 46 -6.23 -19.40 -44.52
C LEU A 46 -6.31 -19.08 -43.03
N PHE A 47 -6.55 -17.82 -42.72
CA PHE A 47 -6.63 -17.27 -41.36
C PHE A 47 -7.96 -16.53 -41.15
N PRO A 48 -8.38 -16.29 -39.90
CA PRO A 48 -9.39 -15.28 -39.59
C PRO A 48 -9.00 -13.93 -40.21
N MET A 49 -9.99 -13.19 -40.72
CA MET A 49 -9.78 -11.85 -41.23
C MET A 49 -9.50 -10.88 -40.07
N ALA A 50 -8.39 -10.16 -40.14
CA ALA A 50 -8.04 -9.07 -39.22
C ALA A 50 -8.56 -7.71 -39.73
N ASP A 51 -8.71 -6.75 -38.83
CA ASP A 51 -9.21 -5.41 -39.17
C ASP A 51 -8.14 -4.61 -39.92
N MET A 52 -6.90 -4.69 -39.46
CA MET A 52 -5.70 -4.09 -40.07
C MET A 52 -4.43 -4.71 -39.48
N ASP A 53 -3.24 -4.20 -39.85
CA ASP A 53 -1.99 -4.46 -39.12
C ASP A 53 -1.62 -3.24 -38.25
N LEU A 54 -0.65 -3.43 -37.34
CA LEU A 54 -0.21 -2.38 -36.42
C LEU A 54 0.48 -1.23 -37.16
N GLU A 55 1.10 -1.47 -38.31
CA GLU A 55 1.70 -0.40 -39.13
C GLU A 55 0.61 0.58 -39.61
N HIS A 56 -0.51 0.05 -40.10
CA HIS A 56 -1.67 0.85 -40.48
C HIS A 56 -2.31 1.54 -39.27
N LEU A 57 -2.40 0.88 -38.12
CA LEU A 57 -2.93 1.48 -36.89
C LEU A 57 -2.10 2.70 -36.47
N LEU A 58 -0.76 2.57 -36.47
CA LEU A 58 0.19 3.61 -36.08
C LEU A 58 0.27 4.78 -37.07
N THR A 59 -0.31 4.63 -38.27
CA THR A 59 -0.35 5.66 -39.32
C THR A 59 -1.77 6.15 -39.62
N ALA A 60 -2.79 5.60 -38.96
CA ALA A 60 -4.18 5.95 -39.19
C ALA A 60 -4.53 7.33 -38.58
N ALA A 61 -5.11 8.22 -39.39
CA ALA A 61 -5.43 9.60 -39.01
C ALA A 61 -6.34 9.75 -37.78
N SER A 62 -7.05 8.69 -37.38
CA SER A 62 -7.88 8.66 -36.17
C SER A 62 -7.69 7.35 -35.42
N LYS A 63 -7.69 7.42 -34.08
CA LYS A 63 -7.66 6.22 -33.23
C LYS A 63 -8.93 5.40 -33.48
N PRO A 64 -8.83 4.13 -33.93
CA PRO A 64 -10.00 3.28 -34.06
C PRO A 64 -10.67 3.10 -32.69
N VAL A 65 -12.01 2.96 -32.68
CA VAL A 65 -12.83 2.91 -31.45
C VAL A 65 -12.26 1.97 -30.37
N PRO A 66 -11.78 0.74 -30.68
CA PRO A 66 -11.24 -0.16 -29.66
C PRO A 66 -9.95 0.31 -28.96
N PHE A 67 -9.27 1.32 -29.51
CA PHE A 67 -8.00 1.86 -28.99
C PHE A 67 -8.11 3.36 -28.65
N GLN A 68 -9.31 3.86 -28.38
CA GLN A 68 -9.50 5.21 -27.85
C GLN A 68 -9.00 5.35 -26.41
N ASP A 69 -9.12 4.27 -25.63
CA ASP A 69 -8.63 4.18 -24.26
C ASP A 69 -7.22 3.57 -24.21
N ASP A 70 -6.32 4.23 -23.47
CA ASP A 70 -4.96 3.77 -23.26
C ASP A 70 -4.91 2.42 -22.53
N ILE A 71 -5.89 2.10 -21.67
CA ILE A 71 -6.00 0.79 -21.01
C ILE A 71 -6.16 -0.34 -22.03
N ALA A 72 -6.92 -0.11 -23.10
CA ALA A 72 -7.10 -1.09 -24.18
C ALA A 72 -5.79 -1.33 -24.96
N VAL A 73 -5.03 -0.27 -25.23
CA VAL A 73 -3.69 -0.39 -25.86
C VAL A 73 -2.73 -1.18 -24.96
N ILE A 74 -2.73 -0.90 -23.64
CA ILE A 74 -1.88 -1.61 -22.67
C ILE A 74 -2.29 -3.08 -22.56
N LYS A 75 -3.59 -3.39 -22.58
CA LYS A 75 -4.11 -4.77 -22.64
C LYS A 75 -3.61 -5.51 -23.87
N ALA A 76 -3.64 -4.86 -25.03
CA ALA A 76 -3.16 -5.45 -26.28
C ALA A 76 -1.64 -5.70 -26.24
N LEU A 77 -0.85 -4.79 -25.67
CA LEU A 77 0.59 -4.99 -25.41
C LEU A 77 0.87 -6.16 -24.45
N PHE A 78 0.12 -6.23 -23.34
CA PHE A 78 0.20 -7.33 -22.38
C PHE A 78 -0.12 -8.68 -23.03
N SER A 79 -1.14 -8.73 -23.88
CA SER A 79 -1.55 -9.94 -24.60
C SER A 79 -0.53 -10.36 -25.67
N LEU A 80 0.06 -9.37 -26.38
CA LEU A 80 1.14 -9.61 -27.33
C LEU A 80 2.41 -10.14 -26.65
N GLY A 81 2.75 -9.63 -25.46
CA GLY A 81 3.83 -10.17 -24.64
C GLY A 81 3.59 -11.63 -24.24
N ALA A 82 2.34 -12.00 -23.89
CA ALA A 82 1.96 -13.37 -23.57
C ALA A 82 2.08 -14.28 -24.80
N ALA A 83 1.67 -13.80 -25.97
CA ALA A 83 1.83 -14.50 -27.24
C ALA A 83 3.31 -14.77 -27.56
N LEU A 84 4.17 -13.76 -27.43
CA LEU A 84 5.61 -13.93 -27.64
C LEU A 84 6.23 -14.91 -26.63
N ALA A 85 5.77 -14.87 -25.37
CA ALA A 85 6.20 -15.84 -24.36
C ALA A 85 5.83 -17.27 -24.74
N GLY A 86 4.60 -17.50 -25.22
CA GLY A 86 4.15 -18.79 -25.74
C GLY A 86 4.93 -19.29 -26.95
N VAL A 87 5.45 -18.40 -27.79
CA VAL A 87 6.36 -18.75 -28.89
C VAL A 87 7.75 -19.13 -28.36
N HIS A 88 8.29 -18.34 -27.44
CA HIS A 88 9.66 -18.50 -26.92
C HIS A 88 9.86 -19.69 -25.99
N GLU A 89 8.84 -20.01 -25.19
CA GLU A 89 8.77 -21.12 -24.23
C GLU A 89 7.59 -22.02 -24.62
N PHE A 90 7.62 -22.57 -25.84
CA PHE A 90 6.52 -23.35 -26.36
C PHE A 90 6.38 -24.67 -25.59
N TYR A 91 5.18 -24.90 -25.07
CA TYR A 91 4.78 -26.16 -24.46
C TYR A 91 3.40 -26.56 -24.95
N SER A 92 3.25 -27.80 -25.38
CA SER A 92 1.97 -28.37 -25.80
C SER A 92 1.74 -29.69 -25.09
N GLU A 93 0.79 -29.71 -24.15
CA GLU A 93 0.37 -30.94 -23.47
C GLU A 93 -0.23 -31.94 -24.48
N GLN A 94 -1.03 -31.46 -25.43
CA GLN A 94 -1.64 -32.27 -26.48
C GLN A 94 -0.60 -33.04 -27.31
N LEU A 95 0.55 -32.42 -27.58
CA LEU A 95 1.62 -33.02 -28.38
C LEU A 95 2.70 -33.68 -27.51
N GLY A 96 2.73 -33.42 -26.20
CA GLY A 96 3.75 -33.90 -25.27
C GLY A 96 5.15 -33.37 -25.59
N VAL A 97 5.26 -32.15 -26.11
CA VAL A 97 6.53 -31.56 -26.57
C VAL A 97 6.77 -30.16 -26.02
N GLU A 98 8.04 -29.84 -25.84
CA GLU A 98 8.53 -28.54 -25.39
C GLU A 98 9.65 -28.06 -26.31
N PHE A 99 9.57 -26.80 -26.74
CA PHE A 99 10.52 -26.20 -27.69
C PHE A 99 10.88 -24.77 -27.31
N LYS A 100 12.12 -24.39 -27.63
CA LYS A 100 12.56 -23.00 -27.64
C LYS A 100 12.30 -22.42 -29.03
N GLY A 101 11.35 -21.50 -29.12
CA GLY A 101 11.03 -20.79 -30.35
C GLY A 101 11.69 -19.42 -30.46
N CYS A 102 11.89 -18.96 -31.69
CA CYS A 102 12.27 -17.59 -32.03
C CYS A 102 11.43 -17.16 -33.25
N HIS A 103 10.91 -15.94 -33.27
CA HIS A 103 10.13 -15.40 -34.39
C HIS A 103 11.02 -14.85 -35.50
N HIS A 104 12.08 -14.11 -35.15
CA HIS A 104 13.06 -13.48 -36.04
C HIS A 104 12.59 -12.33 -36.95
N ASP A 105 11.31 -11.97 -36.96
CA ASP A 105 10.77 -10.93 -37.86
C ASP A 105 9.66 -10.10 -37.21
N LEU A 106 9.84 -9.76 -35.94
CA LEU A 106 8.92 -8.88 -35.23
C LEU A 106 9.03 -7.44 -35.77
N LYS A 107 7.93 -6.94 -36.30
CA LYS A 107 7.74 -5.57 -36.80
C LYS A 107 6.25 -5.25 -36.83
N PRO A 108 5.82 -3.97 -36.86
CA PRO A 108 4.40 -3.61 -36.85
C PRO A 108 3.56 -4.28 -37.94
N ARG A 109 4.10 -4.47 -39.15
CA ARG A 109 3.39 -5.17 -40.25
C ARG A 109 3.05 -6.64 -39.95
N ASN A 110 3.78 -7.27 -39.02
CA ASN A 110 3.60 -8.67 -38.63
C ASN A 110 2.77 -8.80 -37.34
N ILE A 111 2.17 -7.71 -36.88
CA ILE A 111 1.23 -7.69 -35.77
C ILE A 111 -0.11 -7.25 -36.35
N LEU A 112 -1.06 -8.17 -36.39
CA LEU A 112 -2.42 -7.88 -36.81
C LEU A 112 -3.20 -7.23 -35.68
N VAL A 113 -4.17 -6.42 -36.04
CA VAL A 113 -5.12 -5.79 -35.13
C VAL A 113 -6.48 -6.39 -35.43
N SER A 114 -7.09 -7.02 -34.43
CA SER A 114 -8.40 -7.67 -34.58
C SER A 114 -9.19 -7.54 -33.27
N GLN A 115 -10.42 -7.02 -33.34
CA GLN A 115 -11.34 -6.97 -32.18
C GLN A 115 -10.72 -6.33 -30.92
N GLY A 116 -9.94 -5.26 -31.09
CA GLY A 116 -9.30 -4.56 -29.97
C GLY A 116 -8.11 -5.28 -29.33
N THR A 117 -7.52 -6.27 -30.00
CA THR A 117 -6.27 -6.92 -29.55
C THR A 117 -5.20 -6.93 -30.62
N PHE A 118 -3.96 -7.18 -30.18
CA PHE A 118 -2.81 -7.44 -31.06
C PHE A 118 -2.63 -8.95 -31.22
N VAL A 119 -2.43 -9.37 -32.47
CA VAL A 119 -2.31 -10.77 -32.88
C VAL A 119 -0.99 -10.94 -33.63
N LEU A 120 -0.11 -11.77 -33.10
CA LEU A 120 1.18 -12.08 -33.69
C LEU A 120 1.02 -12.97 -34.94
N ALA A 121 1.62 -12.56 -36.06
CA ALA A 121 1.50 -13.22 -37.36
C ALA A 121 2.85 -13.30 -38.10
N ASP A 122 2.84 -13.96 -39.26
CA ASP A 122 3.99 -14.18 -40.15
C ASP A 122 5.12 -15.02 -39.51
N PHE A 123 4.93 -16.34 -39.55
CA PHE A 123 5.83 -17.31 -38.92
C PHE A 123 6.81 -17.97 -39.91
N GLY A 124 6.92 -17.48 -41.15
CA GLY A 124 7.82 -18.06 -42.17
C GLY A 124 9.30 -18.11 -41.74
N LEU A 125 9.72 -17.16 -40.91
CA LEU A 125 11.07 -17.09 -40.35
C LEU A 125 11.21 -17.66 -38.94
N CYS A 126 10.10 -18.10 -38.35
CA CYS A 126 10.07 -18.68 -37.02
C CYS A 126 10.85 -20.00 -36.99
N ARG A 127 11.55 -20.30 -35.89
CA ARG A 127 12.31 -21.54 -35.72
C ARG A 127 12.12 -22.11 -34.33
N PHE A 128 11.76 -23.39 -34.25
CA PHE A 128 11.66 -24.15 -33.00
C PHE A 128 12.82 -25.12 -32.87
N LYS A 129 13.41 -25.17 -31.68
CA LYS A 129 14.53 -26.06 -31.38
C LYS A 129 14.31 -26.78 -30.05
N GLY A 130 14.84 -28.00 -29.94
CA GLY A 130 14.78 -28.77 -28.70
C GLY A 130 15.46 -28.06 -27.53
N LEU A 131 15.13 -28.45 -26.29
CA LEU A 131 15.58 -27.78 -25.08
C LEU A 131 17.10 -27.77 -24.90
N GLU A 132 17.80 -28.81 -25.35
CA GLU A 132 19.26 -28.93 -25.30
C GLU A 132 19.98 -28.08 -26.34
N ALA A 133 19.28 -27.63 -27.39
CA ALA A 133 19.86 -26.85 -28.47
C ALA A 133 19.90 -25.35 -28.13
N GLU A 134 20.95 -24.66 -28.59
CA GLU A 134 20.98 -23.20 -28.55
C GLU A 134 19.88 -22.61 -29.45
N SER A 135 19.17 -21.60 -28.94
CA SER A 135 18.10 -20.91 -29.67
C SER A 135 18.58 -20.08 -30.88
N LYS A 136 19.90 -20.02 -31.14
CA LYS A 136 20.46 -19.12 -32.17
C LYS A 136 20.38 -19.69 -33.58
N SER A 137 19.98 -18.89 -34.55
CA SER A 137 19.89 -19.21 -35.98
C SER A 137 20.52 -18.09 -36.82
N LEU A 138 20.97 -18.39 -38.04
CA LEU A 138 21.53 -17.34 -38.93
C LEU A 138 20.46 -16.28 -39.22
N SER A 139 20.78 -14.99 -39.06
CA SER A 139 19.86 -13.90 -39.41
C SER A 139 19.54 -13.94 -40.90
N LYS A 140 18.25 -13.83 -41.25
CA LYS A 140 17.77 -13.97 -42.64
C LYS A 140 17.32 -12.66 -43.28
N ASN A 141 17.02 -11.62 -42.48
CA ASN A 141 16.40 -10.38 -42.93
C ASN A 141 17.27 -9.12 -42.74
N ILE A 142 16.88 -8.06 -43.45
CA ILE A 142 17.30 -6.67 -43.23
C ILE A 142 16.03 -5.88 -42.90
N GLY A 143 16.06 -5.04 -41.86
CA GLY A 143 14.91 -4.23 -41.46
C GLY A 143 15.23 -3.29 -40.30
N ASP A 144 14.38 -2.29 -40.09
CA ASP A 144 14.60 -1.22 -39.11
C ASP A 144 14.37 -1.66 -37.64
N TYR A 145 13.75 -2.81 -37.43
CA TYR A 145 13.44 -3.35 -36.10
C TYR A 145 14.44 -4.42 -35.64
N LEU A 146 15.43 -4.75 -36.47
CA LEU A 146 16.42 -5.77 -36.13
C LEU A 146 17.37 -5.28 -35.04
N ALA A 147 17.81 -6.22 -34.21
CA ALA A 147 18.76 -5.97 -33.14
C ALA A 147 20.18 -5.69 -33.70
N PRO A 148 21.03 -4.91 -33.00
CA PRO A 148 22.35 -4.54 -33.47
C PRO A 148 23.26 -5.74 -33.78
N GLU A 149 23.11 -6.85 -33.07
CA GLU A 149 23.86 -8.08 -33.30
C GLU A 149 23.41 -8.89 -34.54
N CYS A 150 22.26 -8.55 -35.13
CA CYS A 150 21.75 -9.24 -36.33
C CYS A 150 22.60 -8.97 -37.57
N ARG A 151 23.46 -7.94 -37.53
CA ARG A 151 24.27 -7.49 -38.66
C ARG A 151 25.62 -6.93 -38.20
N GLU A 152 26.70 -7.37 -38.86
CA GLU A 152 28.03 -6.76 -38.69
C GLU A 152 28.18 -5.48 -39.54
N PRO A 153 29.19 -4.62 -39.23
CA PRO A 153 29.50 -3.44 -40.05
C PRO A 153 29.77 -3.75 -41.53
N ASN A 154 30.21 -4.98 -41.84
CA ASN A 154 30.47 -5.50 -43.19
C ASN A 154 29.23 -6.18 -43.84
N MET A 155 28.04 -6.07 -43.23
CA MET A 155 26.79 -6.73 -43.63
C MET A 155 26.76 -8.28 -43.53
N GLN A 156 27.68 -8.92 -42.82
CA GLN A 156 27.62 -10.37 -42.61
C GLN A 156 26.54 -10.77 -41.59
N ARG A 157 25.89 -11.92 -41.85
CA ARG A 157 24.81 -12.50 -41.03
C ARG A 157 25.38 -13.19 -39.79
N LYS A 158 24.71 -13.05 -38.64
CA LYS A 158 25.10 -13.68 -37.36
C LYS A 158 24.05 -14.64 -36.83
N LEU A 159 24.51 -15.53 -35.94
CA LEU A 159 23.66 -16.40 -35.13
C LEU A 159 22.91 -15.57 -34.08
N VAL A 160 21.61 -15.37 -34.29
CA VAL A 160 20.70 -14.62 -33.41
C VAL A 160 19.64 -15.53 -32.82
N GLY A 161 19.25 -15.30 -31.58
CA GLY A 161 18.21 -16.08 -30.90
C GLY A 161 17.20 -15.17 -30.23
N ARG A 162 16.38 -15.71 -29.31
CA ARG A 162 15.27 -15.02 -28.61
C ARG A 162 15.53 -13.56 -28.17
N LYS A 163 16.77 -13.20 -27.83
CA LYS A 163 17.14 -11.83 -27.44
C LYS A 163 17.00 -10.80 -28.58
N SER A 164 17.09 -11.21 -29.84
CA SER A 164 16.80 -10.33 -30.98
C SER A 164 15.31 -10.00 -31.05
N ASP A 165 14.42 -10.97 -30.79
CA ASP A 165 12.98 -10.72 -30.71
C ASP A 165 12.65 -9.76 -29.56
N ILE A 166 13.34 -9.87 -28.42
CA ILE A 166 13.17 -8.92 -27.29
C ILE A 166 13.52 -7.48 -27.71
N TRP A 167 14.59 -7.29 -28.49
CA TRP A 167 14.92 -5.97 -29.03
C TRP A 167 13.82 -5.46 -29.97
N SER A 168 13.42 -6.27 -30.95
CA SER A 168 12.40 -5.91 -31.92
C SER A 168 11.05 -5.60 -31.25
N PHE A 169 10.69 -6.36 -30.21
CA PHE A 169 9.52 -6.06 -29.39
C PHE A 169 9.67 -4.73 -28.64
N GLY A 170 10.86 -4.43 -28.10
CA GLY A 170 11.16 -3.13 -27.49
C GLY A 170 10.97 -1.97 -28.46
N CYS A 171 11.41 -2.12 -29.71
CA CYS A 171 11.19 -1.16 -30.79
C CYS A 171 9.69 -0.92 -31.06
N ILE A 172 8.89 -1.98 -31.09
CA ILE A 172 7.43 -1.89 -31.27
C ILE A 172 6.79 -1.14 -30.09
N ILE A 173 7.17 -1.46 -28.85
CA ILE A 173 6.63 -0.79 -27.66
C ILE A 173 6.95 0.71 -27.66
N VAL A 174 8.13 1.13 -28.17
CA VAL A 174 8.46 2.55 -28.34
C VAL A 174 7.43 3.27 -29.20
N GLU A 175 7.07 2.70 -30.36
CA GLU A 175 6.11 3.33 -31.27
C GLU A 175 4.70 3.30 -30.72
N VAL A 176 4.30 2.21 -30.06
CA VAL A 176 3.00 2.15 -29.37
C VAL A 176 2.91 3.19 -28.25
N LEU A 177 3.97 3.39 -27.47
CA LEU A 177 4.04 4.47 -26.48
C LEU A 177 3.97 5.86 -27.15
N GLY A 178 4.64 6.03 -28.29
CA GLY A 178 4.51 7.25 -29.09
C GLY A 178 3.06 7.53 -29.48
N TYR A 179 2.38 6.52 -29.99
CA TYR A 179 0.98 6.60 -30.39
C TYR A 179 0.01 6.89 -29.23
N MET A 180 0.22 6.26 -28.07
CA MET A 180 -0.57 6.55 -26.86
C MET A 180 -0.42 8.03 -26.46
N THR A 181 0.81 8.53 -26.42
CA THR A 181 1.10 9.87 -25.89
C THR A 181 0.82 11.03 -26.83
N GLY A 182 0.77 10.82 -28.14
CA GLY A 182 0.51 11.92 -29.08
C GLY A 182 0.17 11.46 -30.49
N GLY A 183 -0.45 10.27 -30.61
CA GLY A 183 -1.01 9.75 -31.85
C GLY A 183 0.00 9.60 -32.99
N VAL A 184 -0.51 9.71 -34.21
CA VAL A 184 0.27 9.55 -35.45
C VAL A 184 1.36 10.61 -35.59
N ASP A 185 1.12 11.84 -35.14
CA ASP A 185 2.09 12.93 -35.26
C ASP A 185 3.36 12.60 -34.48
N THR A 186 3.21 12.05 -33.27
CA THR A 186 4.37 11.64 -32.46
C THR A 186 5.11 10.45 -33.07
N VAL A 187 4.38 9.48 -33.64
CA VAL A 187 5.01 8.33 -34.32
C VAL A 187 5.77 8.77 -35.57
N THR A 188 5.17 9.67 -36.37
CA THR A 188 5.77 10.23 -37.58
C THR A 188 7.03 11.01 -37.24
N ALA A 189 6.96 11.93 -36.28
CA ALA A 189 8.10 12.70 -35.82
C ALA A 189 9.24 11.79 -35.32
N LEU A 190 8.91 10.74 -34.55
CA LEU A 190 9.90 9.77 -34.07
C LEU A 190 10.57 9.01 -35.23
N ARG A 191 9.80 8.60 -36.24
CA ARG A 191 10.30 7.91 -37.45
C ARG A 191 11.22 8.80 -38.28
N GLU A 192 10.89 10.08 -38.40
CA GLU A 192 11.70 11.08 -39.09
C GLU A 192 12.99 11.39 -38.32
N GLU A 193 12.92 11.62 -37.01
CA GLU A 193 14.08 11.96 -36.17
C GLU A 193 15.10 10.82 -36.11
N ARG A 194 14.64 9.56 -36.13
CA ARG A 194 15.54 8.40 -36.19
C ARG A 194 16.00 8.05 -37.61
N SER A 195 15.52 8.74 -38.64
CA SER A 195 15.95 8.49 -40.01
C SER A 195 17.42 8.85 -40.20
N THR A 196 18.20 7.95 -40.78
CA THR A 196 19.61 8.18 -41.12
C THR A 196 19.85 7.84 -42.58
N ASP A 197 20.40 8.80 -43.34
CA ASP A 197 20.80 8.60 -44.73
C ASP A 197 22.27 8.10 -44.78
N SER A 198 22.50 6.95 -45.40
CA SER A 198 23.84 6.36 -45.54
C SER A 198 23.99 5.68 -46.90
N ASN A 199 24.99 6.07 -47.69
CA ASN A 199 25.28 5.53 -49.02
C ASN A 199 24.07 5.51 -49.98
N GLY A 200 23.19 6.52 -49.92
CA GLY A 200 21.97 6.59 -50.74
C GLY A 200 20.79 5.76 -50.23
N TRP A 201 20.95 5.05 -49.10
CA TRP A 201 19.88 4.31 -48.43
C TRP A 201 19.46 5.03 -47.15
N ARG A 202 18.16 5.26 -47.03
CA ARG A 202 17.55 5.76 -45.81
C ARG A 202 17.21 4.58 -44.90
N SER A 203 17.70 4.59 -43.67
CA SER A 203 17.34 3.60 -42.64
C SER A 203 16.66 4.28 -41.47
N HIS A 204 15.59 3.66 -40.98
CA HIS A 204 14.87 4.08 -39.78
C HIS A 204 15.22 3.19 -38.57
N SER A 205 16.37 2.49 -38.60
CA SER A 205 16.78 1.61 -37.50
C SER A 205 16.88 2.38 -36.17
N PHE A 206 16.55 1.70 -35.06
CA PHE A 206 16.68 2.25 -33.71
C PHE A 206 18.13 2.32 -33.22
N HIS A 207 19.08 1.66 -33.91
CA HIS A 207 20.48 1.67 -33.57
C HIS A 207 21.36 2.18 -34.72
N SER A 208 22.54 2.68 -34.39
CA SER A 208 23.59 3.08 -35.34
C SER A 208 24.96 2.77 -34.75
N ASN A 209 25.89 2.25 -35.54
CA ASN A 209 27.25 1.91 -35.11
C ASN A 209 27.30 1.00 -33.85
N GLY A 210 26.33 0.06 -33.74
CA GLY A 210 26.22 -0.85 -32.59
C GLY A 210 25.64 -0.24 -31.31
N GLY A 211 25.30 1.05 -31.31
CA GLY A 211 24.68 1.77 -30.19
C GLY A 211 23.22 2.14 -30.44
N LEU A 212 22.40 2.27 -29.39
CA LEU A 212 21.07 2.87 -29.50
C LEU A 212 21.20 4.33 -29.98
N LYS A 213 20.34 4.77 -30.91
CA LYS A 213 20.39 6.16 -31.41
C LYS A 213 20.09 7.16 -30.29
N VAL A 214 20.84 8.26 -30.27
CA VAL A 214 20.73 9.32 -29.24
C VAL A 214 19.33 9.94 -29.22
N CYS A 215 18.68 10.12 -30.38
CA CYS A 215 17.30 10.62 -30.44
C CYS A 215 16.32 9.72 -29.68
N ILE A 216 16.44 8.39 -29.81
CA ILE A 216 15.61 7.43 -29.09
C ILE A 216 15.89 7.49 -27.59
N GLN A 217 17.16 7.59 -27.20
CA GLN A 217 17.53 7.71 -25.78
C GLN A 217 16.93 8.98 -25.16
N ASN A 218 17.10 10.12 -25.80
CA ASN A 218 16.55 11.41 -25.36
C ASN A 218 15.02 11.36 -25.28
N TRP A 219 14.37 10.79 -26.29
CA TRP A 219 12.92 10.64 -26.31
C TRP A 219 12.43 9.80 -25.12
N LEU A 220 13.08 8.67 -24.83
CA LEU A 220 12.77 7.84 -23.67
C LEU A 220 13.03 8.55 -22.35
N ASP A 221 14.11 9.32 -22.23
CA ASP A 221 14.41 10.11 -21.03
C ASP A 221 13.32 11.15 -20.77
N ILE A 222 12.83 11.84 -21.81
CA ILE A 222 11.69 12.77 -21.69
C ILE A 222 10.43 12.02 -21.24
N LYS A 223 10.08 10.89 -21.85
CA LYS A 223 8.88 10.13 -21.47
C LYS A 223 8.97 9.55 -20.06
N SER A 224 10.17 9.27 -19.56
CA SER A 224 10.38 8.77 -18.19
C SER A 224 10.05 9.78 -17.09
N THR A 225 9.88 11.07 -17.43
CA THR A 225 9.43 12.11 -16.49
C THR A 225 7.96 11.96 -16.09
N ASN A 226 7.14 11.29 -16.92
CA ASN A 226 5.75 11.02 -16.61
C ASN A 226 5.65 9.75 -15.73
N PRO A 227 5.08 9.85 -14.51
CA PRO A 227 4.91 8.70 -13.60
C PRO A 227 4.13 7.53 -14.20
N ASN A 228 3.23 7.79 -15.15
CA ASN A 228 2.43 6.75 -15.81
C ASN A 228 3.22 5.97 -16.86
N HIS A 229 4.33 6.51 -17.36
CA HIS A 229 5.15 5.86 -18.40
C HIS A 229 6.48 5.30 -17.87
N VAL A 230 6.94 5.76 -16.71
CA VAL A 230 8.28 5.46 -16.18
C VAL A 230 8.60 3.96 -16.16
N LEU A 231 7.62 3.12 -15.82
CA LEU A 231 7.81 1.68 -15.78
C LEU A 231 7.98 1.08 -17.18
N LEU A 232 7.09 1.44 -18.10
CA LEU A 232 7.14 0.96 -19.47
C LEU A 232 8.43 1.42 -20.14
N VAL A 233 8.89 2.64 -19.85
CA VAL A 233 10.18 3.17 -20.32
C VAL A 233 11.37 2.42 -19.71
N ASP A 234 11.38 2.09 -18.41
CA ASP A 234 12.43 1.25 -17.80
C ASP A 234 12.49 -0.13 -18.49
N LEU A 235 11.33 -0.73 -18.77
CA LEU A 235 11.25 -1.99 -19.51
C LEU A 235 11.82 -1.85 -20.93
N ILE A 236 11.40 -0.84 -21.69
CA ILE A 236 11.92 -0.55 -23.04
C ILE A 236 13.43 -0.41 -23.02
N LYS A 237 13.99 0.40 -22.10
CA LYS A 237 15.45 0.62 -21.99
C LYS A 237 16.21 -0.69 -21.76
N ARG A 238 15.67 -1.61 -20.97
CA ARG A 238 16.27 -2.94 -20.75
C ARG A 238 16.17 -3.83 -21.99
N MET A 239 15.07 -3.77 -22.72
CA MET A 239 14.86 -4.52 -23.96
C MET A 239 15.76 -4.01 -25.10
N LEU A 240 16.03 -2.71 -25.15
CA LEU A 240 16.89 -2.03 -26.12
C LEU A 240 18.36 -1.94 -25.67
N SER A 241 18.81 -2.83 -24.78
CA SER A 241 20.23 -2.94 -24.46
C SER A 241 21.02 -3.46 -25.67
N THR A 242 22.17 -2.86 -25.96
CA THR A 242 23.01 -3.25 -27.12
C THR A 242 23.66 -4.61 -26.90
N ASP A 243 23.98 -4.96 -25.66
CA ASP A 243 24.40 -6.31 -25.27
C ASP A 243 23.18 -7.24 -25.14
N PRO A 244 23.07 -8.30 -25.97
CA PRO A 244 21.96 -9.24 -25.91
C PRO A 244 21.86 -9.98 -24.56
N SER A 245 22.97 -10.15 -23.84
CA SER A 245 22.98 -10.85 -22.55
C SER A 245 22.33 -10.04 -21.43
N SER A 246 22.41 -8.71 -21.54
CA SER A 246 21.80 -7.74 -20.63
C SER A 246 20.28 -7.57 -20.83
N ARG A 247 19.73 -7.95 -21.99
CA ARG A 247 18.28 -7.88 -22.24
C ARG A 247 17.54 -8.90 -21.36
N PRO A 248 16.32 -8.60 -20.87
CA PRO A 248 15.50 -9.56 -20.13
C PRO A 248 15.10 -10.76 -21.02
N ASN A 249 14.68 -11.87 -20.41
CA ASN A 249 13.95 -12.90 -21.15
C ASN A 249 12.47 -12.50 -21.28
N VAL A 250 11.74 -13.16 -22.16
CA VAL A 250 10.33 -12.84 -22.41
C VAL A 250 9.44 -12.99 -21.17
N ASN A 251 9.73 -13.94 -20.27
CA ASN A 251 8.96 -14.14 -19.04
C ASN A 251 9.10 -12.97 -18.08
N ILE A 252 10.30 -12.39 -17.97
CA ILE A 252 10.52 -11.15 -17.20
C ILE A 252 9.78 -9.99 -17.87
N VAL A 253 9.86 -9.86 -19.19
CA VAL A 253 9.09 -8.83 -19.93
C VAL A 253 7.59 -8.98 -19.65
N GLN A 254 7.06 -10.18 -19.75
CA GLN A 254 5.64 -10.47 -19.54
C GLN A 254 5.20 -10.21 -18.10
N ASN A 255 6.03 -10.56 -17.12
CA ASN A 255 5.74 -10.26 -15.71
C ASN A 255 5.73 -8.76 -15.42
N ILE A 256 6.62 -7.99 -16.05
CA ILE A 256 6.60 -6.52 -15.91
C ILE A 256 5.36 -5.92 -16.60
N LEU A 257 5.01 -6.38 -17.80
CA LEU A 257 3.77 -5.96 -18.49
C LEU A 257 2.52 -6.33 -17.69
N ARG A 258 2.49 -7.50 -17.05
CA ARG A 258 1.43 -7.93 -16.14
C ARG A 258 1.25 -6.97 -14.96
N CYS A 259 2.36 -6.63 -14.29
CA CYS A 259 2.36 -5.66 -13.19
C CYS A 259 1.89 -4.29 -13.67
N PHE A 260 2.38 -3.83 -14.82
CA PHE A 260 2.01 -2.55 -15.41
C PHE A 260 0.51 -2.49 -15.71
N TYR A 261 -0.02 -3.50 -16.41
CA TYR A 261 -1.43 -3.56 -16.77
C TYR A 261 -2.34 -3.60 -15.54
N SER A 262 -1.99 -4.45 -14.56
CA SER A 262 -2.73 -4.55 -13.29
C SER A 262 -2.73 -3.22 -12.53
N LYS A 263 -1.61 -2.49 -12.54
CA LYS A 263 -1.50 -1.16 -11.94
C LYS A 263 -2.39 -0.15 -12.67
N CYS A 264 -2.34 -0.10 -14.00
CA CYS A 264 -3.18 0.81 -14.78
C CYS A 264 -4.68 0.54 -14.55
N LEU A 265 -5.09 -0.73 -14.50
CA LEU A 265 -6.47 -1.10 -14.14
C LEU A 265 -6.84 -0.64 -12.72
N LEU A 266 -5.95 -0.84 -11.75
CA LEU A 266 -6.18 -0.40 -10.36
C LEU A 266 -6.32 1.12 -10.29
N ASP A 267 -5.35 1.87 -10.81
CA ASP A 267 -5.32 3.33 -10.74
C ASP A 267 -6.55 3.93 -11.43
N SER A 268 -6.92 3.43 -12.62
CA SER A 268 -8.13 3.86 -13.33
C SER A 268 -9.42 3.51 -12.58
N SER A 269 -9.50 2.31 -11.98
CA SER A 269 -10.66 1.93 -11.16
C SER A 269 -10.79 2.82 -9.92
N LEU A 270 -9.68 3.18 -9.28
CA LEU A 270 -9.67 4.08 -8.13
C LEU A 270 -10.08 5.51 -8.52
N ALA A 271 -9.64 5.99 -9.69
CA ALA A 271 -10.07 7.27 -10.24
C ALA A 271 -11.58 7.29 -10.51
N LEU A 272 -12.12 6.24 -11.14
CA LEU A 272 -13.56 6.11 -11.37
C LEU A 272 -14.36 6.09 -10.05
N CYS A 273 -13.90 5.33 -9.04
CA CYS A 273 -14.52 5.38 -7.71
C CYS A 273 -14.52 6.79 -7.12
N GLN A 274 -13.42 7.54 -7.28
CA GLN A 274 -13.33 8.92 -6.79
C GLN A 274 -14.29 9.85 -7.53
N ASP A 275 -14.43 9.71 -8.84
CA ASP A 275 -15.38 10.48 -9.65
C ASP A 275 -16.83 10.18 -9.23
N LEU A 276 -17.16 8.91 -8.99
CA LEU A 276 -18.47 8.48 -8.52
C LEU A 276 -18.81 9.05 -7.13
N VAL A 277 -17.83 9.10 -6.22
CA VAL A 277 -17.97 9.76 -4.91
C VAL A 277 -18.17 11.27 -5.07
N THR A 278 -17.38 11.92 -5.93
CA THR A 278 -17.41 13.37 -6.15
C THR A 278 -18.71 13.83 -6.81
N LYS A 279 -19.29 13.01 -7.69
CA LYS A 279 -20.61 13.24 -8.29
C LYS A 279 -21.78 12.89 -7.34
N HIS A 280 -21.51 12.54 -6.09
CA HIS A 280 -22.52 12.15 -5.09
C HIS A 280 -23.44 11.00 -5.52
N ILE A 281 -22.99 10.12 -6.42
CA ILE A 281 -23.82 9.02 -6.95
C ILE A 281 -24.10 7.97 -5.88
N ASN A 282 -23.05 7.48 -5.21
CA ASN A 282 -23.20 6.60 -4.06
C ASN A 282 -22.01 6.77 -3.10
N PRO A 283 -22.26 7.12 -1.83
CA PRO A 283 -21.19 7.24 -0.84
C PRO A 283 -20.40 5.96 -0.58
N HIS A 284 -20.97 4.78 -0.86
CA HIS A 284 -20.31 3.50 -0.66
C HIS A 284 -19.05 3.31 -1.51
N PHE A 285 -18.92 4.02 -2.63
CA PHE A 285 -17.71 3.96 -3.46
C PHE A 285 -16.45 4.48 -2.73
N PHE A 286 -16.60 5.31 -1.70
CA PHE A 286 -15.48 5.67 -0.82
C PHE A 286 -14.94 4.44 -0.09
N PHE A 287 -15.85 3.61 0.43
CA PHE A 287 -15.49 2.38 1.12
C PHE A 287 -14.89 1.36 0.15
N ASP A 288 -15.54 1.14 -0.99
CA ASP A 288 -15.07 0.21 -2.02
C ASP A 288 -13.69 0.63 -2.58
N SER A 289 -13.44 1.93 -2.75
CA SER A 289 -12.11 2.47 -3.08
C SER A 289 -11.07 2.14 -2.01
N ALA A 290 -11.40 2.30 -0.73
CA ALA A 290 -10.48 1.97 0.36
C ALA A 290 -10.13 0.47 0.41
N ARG A 291 -11.10 -0.41 0.17
CA ARG A 291 -10.91 -1.86 0.04
C ARG A 291 -10.05 -2.23 -1.17
N LEU A 292 -10.29 -1.59 -2.31
CA LEU A 292 -9.53 -1.83 -3.52
C LEU A 292 -8.07 -1.38 -3.35
N LYS A 293 -7.83 -0.24 -2.69
CA LYS A 293 -6.48 0.19 -2.29
C LYS A 293 -5.80 -0.81 -1.36
N SER A 294 -6.52 -1.42 -0.42
CA SER A 294 -5.94 -2.42 0.49
C SER A 294 -5.56 -3.71 -0.22
N TRP A 295 -6.31 -4.13 -1.23
CA TRP A 295 -5.91 -5.20 -2.12
C TRP A 295 -4.66 -4.83 -2.92
N GLY A 296 -4.63 -3.62 -3.52
CA GLY A 296 -3.47 -3.11 -4.25
C GLY A 296 -2.18 -3.04 -3.41
N TYR A 297 -2.33 -2.68 -2.13
CA TYR A 297 -1.23 -2.67 -1.16
C TYR A 297 -0.71 -4.09 -0.90
N ALA A 298 -1.63 -5.05 -0.68
CA ALA A 298 -1.29 -6.44 -0.40
C ALA A 298 -0.48 -7.09 -1.53
N VAL A 299 -0.90 -6.89 -2.78
CA VAL A 299 -0.21 -7.47 -3.95
C VAL A 299 1.02 -6.65 -4.39
N GLY A 300 1.30 -5.53 -3.72
CA GLY A 300 2.49 -4.72 -3.93
C GLY A 300 2.45 -3.81 -5.18
N ILE A 301 1.27 -3.60 -5.76
CA ILE A 301 1.05 -2.67 -6.88
C ILE A 301 0.77 -1.22 -6.43
N PHE A 302 0.39 -1.04 -5.16
CA PHE A 302 0.22 0.25 -4.51
C PHE A 302 1.21 0.40 -3.34
N GLN A 303 1.86 1.56 -3.24
CA GLN A 303 2.80 1.89 -2.16
C GLN A 303 2.56 3.35 -1.73
N PRO A 304 2.26 3.63 -0.45
CA PRO A 304 1.88 4.98 0.00
C PRO A 304 3.00 6.03 -0.06
N ARG A 305 4.27 5.62 0.13
CA ARG A 305 5.40 6.55 0.35
C ARG A 305 6.50 6.51 -0.71
N HIS A 306 6.50 5.48 -1.55
CA HIS A 306 7.56 5.26 -2.51
C HIS A 306 6.99 5.26 -3.91
N ALA A 307 7.76 5.80 -4.86
CA ALA A 307 7.50 5.55 -6.27
C ALA A 307 7.37 4.04 -6.47
N TRP A 308 6.23 3.63 -7.00
CA TRP A 308 5.94 2.22 -7.19
C TRP A 308 7.02 1.56 -8.06
N SER A 309 7.40 0.33 -7.70
CA SER A 309 8.32 -0.49 -8.49
C SER A 309 7.68 -1.85 -8.76
N TRP A 310 7.78 -2.35 -9.99
CA TRP A 310 7.34 -3.73 -10.27
C TRP A 310 8.05 -4.77 -9.39
N ARG A 311 9.22 -4.45 -8.82
CA ARG A 311 9.95 -5.34 -7.90
C ARG A 311 9.25 -5.55 -6.57
N THR A 312 8.37 -4.62 -6.15
CA THR A 312 7.55 -4.80 -4.95
C THR A 312 6.31 -5.64 -5.22
N CYS A 313 5.99 -5.90 -6.49
CA CYS A 313 4.79 -6.65 -6.85
C CYS A 313 4.97 -8.14 -6.59
N GLN A 314 3.97 -8.73 -5.94
CA GLN A 314 3.84 -10.16 -5.80
C GLN A 314 3.23 -10.73 -7.09
N VAL A 315 4.05 -10.86 -8.14
CA VAL A 315 3.59 -11.26 -9.49
C VAL A 315 2.81 -12.57 -9.49
N ASN A 316 3.15 -13.49 -8.58
CA ASN A 316 2.45 -14.76 -8.36
C ASN A 316 0.97 -14.59 -7.93
N LEU A 317 0.60 -13.43 -7.36
CA LEU A 317 -0.78 -13.11 -7.00
C LEU A 317 -1.53 -12.40 -8.13
N LEU A 318 -0.83 -11.91 -9.15
CA LEU A 318 -1.40 -11.27 -10.35
C LEU A 318 -1.72 -12.32 -11.43
N THR A 319 -2.46 -13.35 -11.06
CA THR A 319 -2.88 -14.41 -12.00
C THR A 319 -3.83 -13.87 -13.08
N ASP A 320 -4.01 -14.61 -14.16
CA ASP A 320 -4.97 -14.23 -15.21
C ASP A 320 -6.39 -14.08 -14.65
N ALA A 321 -6.79 -14.93 -13.69
CA ALA A 321 -8.06 -14.80 -12.97
C ALA A 321 -8.15 -13.47 -12.17
N THR A 322 -7.05 -13.04 -11.55
CA THR A 322 -7.00 -11.75 -10.84
C THR A 322 -7.19 -10.58 -11.80
N ILE A 323 -6.54 -10.64 -12.97
CA ILE A 323 -6.64 -9.62 -14.01
C ILE A 323 -8.06 -9.58 -14.58
N GLU A 324 -8.67 -10.72 -14.89
CA GLU A 324 -10.07 -10.80 -15.36
C GLU A 324 -11.05 -10.15 -14.37
N ILE A 325 -10.84 -10.35 -13.06
CA ILE A 325 -11.67 -9.71 -12.04
C ILE A 325 -11.48 -8.18 -12.04
N LEU A 326 -10.24 -7.69 -12.21
CA LEU A 326 -9.95 -6.25 -12.30
C LEU A 326 -10.52 -5.62 -13.57
N GLU A 327 -10.41 -6.31 -14.72
CA GLU A 327 -11.02 -5.86 -15.98
C GLU A 327 -12.54 -5.76 -15.84
N GLY A 328 -13.18 -6.77 -15.23
CA GLY A 328 -14.61 -6.74 -14.96
C GLY A 328 -15.02 -5.64 -13.98
N LEU A 329 -14.19 -5.35 -12.97
CA LEU A 329 -14.41 -4.23 -12.06
C LEU A 329 -14.33 -2.88 -12.78
N TYR A 330 -13.28 -2.69 -13.58
CA TYR A 330 -13.06 -1.48 -14.36
C TYR A 330 -14.24 -1.20 -15.31
N GLY A 331 -14.64 -2.21 -16.11
CA GLY A 331 -15.76 -2.07 -17.04
C GLY A 331 -17.07 -1.73 -16.33
N LYS A 332 -17.37 -2.36 -15.18
CA LYS A 332 -18.56 -2.03 -14.38
C LYS A 332 -18.55 -0.59 -13.88
N LEU A 333 -17.42 -0.12 -13.36
CA LEU A 333 -17.30 1.26 -12.88
C LEU A 333 -17.46 2.28 -14.01
N GLN A 334 -16.98 1.97 -15.22
CA GLN A 334 -17.21 2.81 -16.40
C GLN A 334 -18.69 2.88 -16.75
N THR A 335 -19.37 1.72 -16.85
CA THR A 335 -20.81 1.67 -17.15
C THR A 335 -21.63 2.49 -16.15
N ILE A 336 -21.37 2.32 -14.84
CA ILE A 336 -22.07 3.10 -13.80
C ILE A 336 -21.84 4.60 -13.97
N LEU A 337 -20.60 5.02 -14.29
CA LEU A 337 -20.28 6.44 -14.46
C LEU A 337 -20.91 7.04 -15.73
N GLU A 338 -21.02 6.26 -16.81
CA GLU A 338 -21.65 6.65 -18.08
C GLU A 338 -23.17 6.75 -17.98
N GLU A 339 -23.79 5.83 -17.24
CA GLU A 339 -25.24 5.78 -17.02
C GLU A 339 -25.72 6.72 -15.89
N ALA A 340 -24.79 7.26 -15.10
CA ALA A 340 -25.13 8.18 -14.02
C ALA A 340 -25.82 9.45 -14.56
N PRO A 341 -26.94 9.88 -13.95
CA PRO A 341 -27.64 11.08 -14.38
C PRO A 341 -26.71 12.29 -14.29
N SER A 342 -26.67 13.08 -15.37
CA SER A 342 -25.94 14.35 -15.42
C SER A 342 -26.66 15.34 -14.50
N ILE A 343 -26.30 15.39 -13.22
CA ILE A 343 -26.82 16.43 -12.33
C ILE A 343 -26.23 17.75 -12.81
N GLY A 344 -27.07 18.56 -13.44
CA GLY A 344 -26.71 19.87 -13.98
C GLY A 344 -26.21 20.79 -12.88
N SER A 345 -25.17 21.55 -13.21
CA SER A 345 -24.58 22.60 -12.39
C SER A 345 -25.43 23.88 -12.37
N ASP A 346 -26.72 23.77 -12.07
CA ASP A 346 -27.63 24.90 -11.92
C ASP A 346 -28.52 24.62 -10.69
N ASP A 347 -28.15 25.14 -9.51
CA ASP A 347 -28.83 26.27 -8.87
C ASP A 347 -28.32 26.46 -7.43
N ASP A 348 -27.96 27.70 -7.11
CA ASP A 348 -27.70 28.18 -5.75
C ASP A 348 -29.01 28.11 -4.95
N SER A 349 -29.18 27.06 -4.15
CA SER A 349 -30.07 27.12 -2.99
C SER A 349 -29.54 26.27 -1.84
N GLU A 350 -28.72 26.92 -1.00
CA GLU A 350 -28.67 26.59 0.42
C GLU A 350 -30.09 26.70 0.99
N GLU A 351 -30.75 25.58 1.27
CA GLU A 351 -31.66 25.51 2.42
C GLU A 351 -31.97 24.08 2.84
N ASN A 352 -31.76 23.85 4.14
CA ASN A 352 -32.18 22.72 4.96
C ASN A 352 -33.33 21.87 4.37
N SER A 353 -32.99 20.69 3.86
CA SER A 353 -33.91 19.56 3.92
C SER A 353 -33.20 18.36 4.51
N SER A 354 -33.78 17.81 5.56
CA SER A 354 -33.44 16.52 6.12
C SER A 354 -33.68 15.45 5.06
N VAL A 355 -32.63 15.07 4.33
CA VAL A 355 -32.67 13.96 3.38
C VAL A 355 -32.49 12.66 4.16
N ASP A 356 -33.58 12.27 4.82
CA ASP A 356 -33.89 10.88 5.18
C ASP A 356 -34.91 10.34 4.16
N THR A 357 -34.69 10.67 2.88
CA THR A 357 -35.53 10.23 1.75
C THR A 357 -34.79 9.13 1.00
N ASP A 358 -35.19 7.90 1.28
CA ASP A 358 -35.33 6.78 0.35
C ASP A 358 -34.31 6.71 -0.81
N VAL A 359 -33.07 6.34 -0.48
CA VAL A 359 -32.06 5.88 -1.45
C VAL A 359 -32.35 4.43 -1.91
N GLU A 360 -33.45 3.83 -1.48
CA GLU A 360 -33.83 2.43 -1.80
C GLU A 360 -34.51 2.24 -3.17
N GLU A 361 -34.79 3.31 -3.94
CA GLU A 361 -35.64 3.22 -5.15
C GLU A 361 -34.99 3.60 -6.50
N LEU A 362 -33.66 3.52 -6.61
CA LEU A 362 -32.94 3.61 -7.89
C LEU A 362 -31.95 2.45 -7.99
N GLY A 363 -31.92 1.72 -9.11
CA GLY A 363 -31.12 0.49 -9.34
C GLY A 363 -29.60 0.56 -9.08
N ILE A 364 -29.10 1.70 -8.63
CA ILE A 364 -27.72 2.01 -8.23
C ILE A 364 -27.26 1.15 -7.04
N ASP A 365 -28.15 0.67 -6.15
CA ASP A 365 -27.75 -0.22 -5.03
C ASP A 365 -27.37 -1.62 -5.52
N VAL A 366 -27.99 -2.12 -6.60
CA VAL A 366 -27.65 -3.41 -7.21
C VAL A 366 -26.26 -3.33 -7.86
N GLU A 367 -25.98 -2.28 -8.62
CA GLU A 367 -24.70 -2.08 -9.29
C GLU A 367 -23.55 -1.81 -8.31
N SER A 368 -23.81 -1.01 -7.27
CA SER A 368 -22.85 -0.81 -6.17
C SER A 368 -22.55 -2.13 -5.44
N ARG A 369 -23.56 -2.98 -5.24
CA ARG A 369 -23.37 -4.32 -4.66
C ARG A 369 -22.53 -5.21 -5.56
N GLU A 370 -22.72 -5.16 -6.87
CA GLU A 370 -21.90 -5.93 -7.80
C GLU A 370 -20.43 -5.50 -7.82
N VAL A 371 -20.15 -4.19 -7.72
CA VAL A 371 -18.79 -3.66 -7.55
C VAL A 371 -18.17 -4.22 -6.27
N ARG A 372 -18.91 -4.15 -5.16
CA ARG A 372 -18.50 -4.67 -3.86
C ARG A 372 -18.19 -6.17 -3.91
N ASP A 373 -19.08 -6.96 -4.50
CA ASP A 373 -18.91 -8.40 -4.67
C ASP A 373 -17.71 -8.75 -5.55
N THR A 374 -17.39 -7.91 -6.53
CA THR A 374 -16.21 -8.06 -7.39
C THR A 374 -14.93 -7.78 -6.61
N ILE A 375 -14.89 -6.73 -5.77
CA ILE A 375 -13.77 -6.45 -4.86
C ILE A 375 -13.62 -7.58 -3.82
N ASP A 376 -14.72 -8.14 -3.31
CA ASP A 376 -14.71 -9.29 -2.42
C ASP A 376 -14.04 -10.52 -3.03
N LYS A 377 -14.18 -10.74 -4.35
CA LYS A 377 -13.46 -11.80 -5.05
C LYS A 377 -11.95 -11.55 -5.02
N LEU A 378 -11.49 -10.31 -5.25
CA LEU A 378 -10.07 -9.94 -5.18
C LEU A 378 -9.49 -10.17 -3.77
N LEU A 379 -10.20 -9.69 -2.73
CA LEU A 379 -9.76 -9.82 -1.34
C LEU A 379 -9.68 -11.28 -0.88
N LYS A 380 -10.55 -12.16 -1.39
CA LYS A 380 -10.51 -13.62 -1.09
C LYS A 380 -9.29 -14.32 -1.66
N LEU A 381 -8.65 -13.76 -2.70
CA LEU A 381 -7.43 -14.31 -3.30
C LEU A 381 -6.16 -13.91 -2.54
N ILE A 382 -6.26 -13.04 -1.52
CA ILE A 382 -5.10 -12.63 -0.71
C ILE A 382 -4.66 -13.79 0.19
N PRO A 383 -3.38 -14.22 0.13
CA PRO A 383 -2.82 -15.21 1.04
C PRO A 383 -2.90 -14.81 2.53
N ARG A 384 -2.97 -15.80 3.44
CA ARG A 384 -3.14 -15.56 4.88
C ARG A 384 -2.02 -14.72 5.51
N ASP A 385 -0.80 -14.90 5.03
CA ASP A 385 0.42 -14.19 5.47
C ASP A 385 0.39 -12.70 5.12
N VAL A 386 -0.26 -12.31 4.02
CA VAL A 386 -0.39 -10.91 3.58
C VAL A 386 -1.71 -10.29 4.03
N LYS A 387 -2.70 -11.12 4.38
CA LYS A 387 -4.05 -10.68 4.75
C LYS A 387 -4.06 -9.73 5.95
N ALA A 388 -3.28 -10.01 6.99
CA ALA A 388 -3.22 -9.15 8.18
C ALA A 388 -2.72 -7.74 7.83
N THR A 389 -1.70 -7.64 6.98
CA THR A 389 -1.16 -6.37 6.49
C THR A 389 -2.17 -5.61 5.63
N SER A 390 -2.91 -6.32 4.77
CA SER A 390 -4.00 -5.73 3.96
C SER A 390 -5.14 -5.21 4.83
N GLU A 391 -5.58 -6.01 5.80
CA GLU A 391 -6.65 -5.65 6.73
C GLU A 391 -6.23 -4.42 7.54
N LEU A 392 -5.03 -4.43 8.12
CA LEU A 392 -4.48 -3.28 8.84
C LEU A 392 -4.47 -2.02 7.95
N PHE A 393 -3.94 -2.13 6.73
CA PHE A 393 -3.93 -1.01 5.79
C PHE A 393 -5.32 -0.49 5.43
N LEU A 394 -6.31 -1.38 5.28
CA LEU A 394 -7.70 -0.96 5.11
C LEU A 394 -8.17 -0.14 6.31
N LEU A 395 -7.93 -0.62 7.52
CA LEU A 395 -8.36 0.07 8.74
C LEU A 395 -7.71 1.46 8.85
N THR A 396 -6.41 1.56 8.57
CA THR A 396 -5.68 2.84 8.63
C THR A 396 -6.15 3.82 7.57
N ASN A 397 -6.34 3.34 6.34
CA ASN A 397 -6.78 4.16 5.21
C ASN A 397 -8.22 4.67 5.40
N LEU A 398 -9.10 3.88 6.04
CA LEU A 398 -10.44 4.35 6.40
C LEU A 398 -10.39 5.41 7.51
N LEU A 399 -9.45 5.29 8.45
CA LEU A 399 -9.30 6.23 9.56
C LEU A 399 -8.43 7.45 9.22
N SER A 400 -7.88 7.57 8.01
CA SER A 400 -7.15 8.78 7.62
C SER A 400 -8.09 9.96 7.36
N THR A 401 -9.33 9.70 6.95
CA THR A 401 -10.31 10.77 6.66
C THR A 401 -10.74 11.51 7.94
N ASN A 402 -10.90 12.82 7.80
CA ASN A 402 -11.53 13.68 8.81
C ASN A 402 -12.91 14.20 8.33
N ASN A 403 -13.38 13.77 7.16
CA ASN A 403 -14.67 14.17 6.61
C ASN A 403 -15.83 13.56 7.45
N PRO A 404 -16.77 14.38 7.97
CA PRO A 404 -17.86 13.89 8.82
C PRO A 404 -18.78 12.88 8.13
N LEU A 405 -19.10 13.09 6.84
CA LEU A 405 -19.95 12.20 6.05
C LEU A 405 -19.25 10.85 5.85
N ALA A 406 -17.96 10.86 5.50
CA ALA A 406 -17.18 9.64 5.35
C ALA A 406 -17.10 8.85 6.68
N LEU A 407 -16.88 9.54 7.81
CA LEU A 407 -16.88 8.90 9.13
C LEU A 407 -18.24 8.29 9.49
N HIS A 408 -19.34 8.95 9.14
CA HIS A 408 -20.69 8.42 9.36
C HIS A 408 -20.93 7.16 8.52
N GLN A 409 -20.52 7.16 7.25
CA GLN A 409 -20.64 6.00 6.37
C GLN A 409 -19.80 4.83 6.85
N ILE A 410 -18.59 5.07 7.36
CA ILE A 410 -17.76 4.06 7.99
C ILE A 410 -18.48 3.41 9.17
N GLN A 411 -19.14 4.20 10.03
CA GLN A 411 -19.93 3.66 11.14
C GLN A 411 -21.10 2.80 10.68
N LEU A 412 -21.84 3.24 9.65
CA LEU A 412 -22.95 2.48 9.08
C LEU A 412 -22.47 1.14 8.48
N ALA A 413 -21.36 1.17 7.73
CA ALA A 413 -20.75 -0.03 7.17
C ALA A 413 -20.29 -1.01 8.27
N ALA A 414 -19.67 -0.49 9.33
CA ALA A 414 -19.21 -1.28 10.47
C ALA A 414 -20.35 -1.94 11.28
N LYS A 415 -21.56 -1.35 11.28
CA LYS A 415 -22.74 -2.00 11.86
C LYS A 415 -23.20 -3.22 11.06
N LYS A 416 -23.02 -3.20 9.73
CA LYS A 416 -23.40 -4.30 8.81
C LYS A 416 -22.31 -5.38 8.70
N GLN A 417 -21.03 -5.02 8.88
CA GLN A 417 -19.89 -5.93 8.71
C GLN A 417 -19.10 -6.12 10.02
N GLY A 418 -19.14 -7.33 10.57
CA GLY A 418 -18.53 -7.65 11.87
C GLY A 418 -17.02 -7.44 11.98
N ASN A 419 -16.29 -7.53 10.87
CA ASN A 419 -14.84 -7.33 10.81
C ASN A 419 -14.42 -5.85 10.83
N LEU A 420 -15.35 -4.90 10.66
CA LEU A 420 -15.07 -3.46 10.66
C LEU A 420 -15.53 -2.76 11.95
N VAL A 421 -16.10 -3.51 12.89
CA VAL A 421 -16.65 -2.98 14.15
C VAL A 421 -15.66 -2.04 14.85
N ALA A 422 -14.38 -2.44 14.88
CA ALA A 422 -13.30 -1.68 15.48
C ALA A 422 -13.10 -0.31 14.80
N VAL A 423 -13.11 -0.26 13.46
CA VAL A 423 -12.98 0.99 12.68
C VAL A 423 -14.22 1.85 12.76
N GLY A 424 -15.41 1.24 12.76
CA GLY A 424 -16.66 1.97 13.00
C GLY A 424 -16.64 2.74 14.32
N SER A 425 -16.17 2.09 15.38
CA SER A 425 -16.07 2.73 16.69
C SER A 425 -14.96 3.77 16.79
N MET A 426 -13.86 3.60 16.05
CA MET A 426 -12.85 4.66 15.91
C MET A 426 -13.37 5.85 15.10
N ALA A 427 -14.21 5.62 14.09
CA ALA A 427 -14.89 6.69 13.35
C ALA A 427 -15.94 7.41 14.20
N GLU A 428 -16.63 6.70 15.09
CA GLU A 428 -17.50 7.26 16.13
C GLU A 428 -16.71 8.15 17.09
N LEU A 429 -15.59 7.66 17.60
CA LEU A 429 -14.71 8.46 18.47
C LEU A 429 -14.22 9.73 17.76
N LYS A 430 -13.80 9.64 16.49
CA LYS A 430 -13.43 10.81 15.69
C LYS A 430 -14.57 11.82 15.60
N GLN A 431 -15.81 11.38 15.38
CA GLN A 431 -16.95 12.29 15.33
C GLN A 431 -17.23 12.94 16.68
N VAL A 432 -17.19 12.18 17.77
CA VAL A 432 -17.38 12.70 19.14
C VAL A 432 -16.31 13.73 19.48
N VAL A 433 -15.04 13.42 19.20
CA VAL A 433 -13.91 14.34 19.39
C VAL A 433 -14.13 15.61 18.57
N ARG A 434 -14.61 15.50 17.32
CA ARG A 434 -14.92 16.66 16.47
C ARG A 434 -16.10 17.50 16.96
N GLN A 435 -17.17 16.87 17.44
CA GLN A 435 -18.34 17.59 17.98
C GLN A 435 -17.99 18.39 19.24
N ALA A 436 -17.08 17.89 20.07
CA ALA A 436 -16.55 18.61 21.23
C ALA A 436 -15.78 19.91 20.87
N GLN A 437 -15.48 20.14 19.57
CA GLN A 437 -14.73 21.28 19.05
C GLN A 437 -15.63 22.44 18.58
N GLY A 438 -16.91 22.18 18.29
CA GLY A 438 -17.83 23.22 17.83
C GLY A 438 -18.30 24.13 18.97
N GLU A 439 -18.67 25.38 18.66
CA GLU A 439 -19.34 26.32 19.58
C GLU A 439 -20.79 25.91 19.89
N GLY A 440 -21.07 24.60 19.95
CA GLY A 440 -22.35 24.06 20.37
C GLY A 440 -22.57 24.28 21.87
N THR A 441 -23.81 24.58 22.22
CA THR A 441 -24.33 24.74 23.58
C THR A 441 -23.83 23.60 24.49
N LEU A 442 -23.45 23.94 25.73
CA LEU A 442 -23.14 22.97 26.78
C LEU A 442 -24.26 21.92 26.88
N GLY A 443 -24.07 20.77 26.24
CA GLY A 443 -24.67 19.54 26.75
C GLY A 443 -24.09 19.28 28.14
N GLU A 444 -24.89 18.70 29.04
CA GLU A 444 -24.43 18.27 30.36
C GLU A 444 -23.08 17.55 30.24
N LEU A 445 -22.10 17.89 31.10
CA LEU A 445 -20.80 17.21 31.18
C LEU A 445 -21.04 15.73 31.49
N ALA A 446 -21.13 14.91 30.44
CA ALA A 446 -21.73 13.58 30.48
C ALA A 446 -20.81 12.54 31.14
N ASN A 447 -19.51 12.83 31.29
CA ASN A 447 -18.51 11.88 31.78
C ASN A 447 -18.02 12.16 33.21
N THR A 448 -18.73 12.99 33.97
CA THR A 448 -18.44 13.20 35.40
C THR A 448 -18.78 11.96 36.21
N LEU A 449 -18.05 11.71 37.31
CA LEU A 449 -18.42 10.63 38.22
C LEU A 449 -19.85 10.81 38.74
N PRO A 450 -20.64 9.72 38.88
CA PRO A 450 -22.00 9.81 39.39
C PRO A 450 -22.06 10.53 40.74
N ALA A 451 -23.09 11.35 40.94
CA ALA A 451 -23.27 12.09 42.20
C ALA A 451 -23.32 11.13 43.40
N GLY A 452 -22.57 11.42 44.45
CA GLY A 452 -22.42 10.57 45.64
C GLY A 452 -21.36 9.47 45.52
N SER A 453 -20.56 9.47 44.43
CA SER A 453 -19.38 8.60 44.35
C SER A 453 -18.26 9.11 45.28
N GLU A 454 -17.57 8.20 45.96
CA GLU A 454 -16.42 8.49 46.80
C GLU A 454 -15.16 7.83 46.24
N VAL A 455 -14.05 8.57 46.19
CA VAL A 455 -12.75 8.08 45.71
C VAL A 455 -11.73 8.23 46.83
N THR A 456 -11.10 7.12 47.22
CA THR A 456 -10.07 7.09 48.28
C THR A 456 -8.73 6.64 47.73
N GLU A 457 -7.67 7.44 47.95
CA GLU A 457 -6.30 7.09 47.56
C GLU A 457 -5.68 6.08 48.55
N ARG A 458 -5.01 5.04 48.04
CA ARG A 458 -4.32 4.03 48.87
C ARG A 458 -2.80 4.15 48.80
N ARG A 459 -2.23 4.15 47.58
CA ARG A 459 -0.78 4.16 47.37
C ARG A 459 -0.40 4.87 46.08
N ALA A 460 0.80 5.43 46.06
CA ALA A 460 1.39 5.97 44.85
C ALA A 460 1.80 4.86 43.87
N PHE A 461 1.71 5.15 42.58
CA PHE A 461 2.16 4.30 41.48
C PHE A 461 2.79 5.19 40.39
N GLY A 462 4.10 5.39 40.49
CA GLY A 462 4.79 6.38 39.67
C GLY A 462 4.24 7.80 39.92
N SER A 463 3.77 8.46 38.85
CA SER A 463 3.10 9.76 38.92
C SER A 463 1.59 9.69 39.13
N HIS A 464 1.04 8.48 39.26
CA HIS A 464 -0.38 8.19 39.41
C HIS A 464 -0.70 7.68 40.82
N MET A 465 -2.00 7.58 41.15
CA MET A 465 -2.45 7.02 42.42
C MET A 465 -3.29 5.77 42.21
N ILE A 466 -3.09 4.75 43.04
CA ILE A 466 -4.00 3.60 43.13
C ILE A 466 -4.92 3.85 44.32
N GLY A 467 -6.22 3.66 44.09
CA GLY A 467 -7.25 3.91 45.08
C GLY A 467 -8.38 2.89 45.00
N ASP A 468 -9.46 3.22 45.69
CA ASP A 468 -10.75 2.56 45.62
C ASP A 468 -11.83 3.60 45.27
N CYS A 469 -12.80 3.22 44.44
CA CYS A 469 -13.94 4.05 44.06
C CYS A 469 -15.23 3.34 44.47
N SER A 470 -16.07 4.03 45.24
CA SER A 470 -17.41 3.60 45.62
C SER A 470 -18.42 4.40 44.81
N ILE A 471 -19.13 3.73 43.91
CA ILE A 471 -20.22 4.32 43.13
C ILE A 471 -21.55 3.86 43.75
N PRO A 472 -22.56 4.74 43.90
CA PRO A 472 -23.86 4.34 44.44
C PRO A 472 -24.43 3.11 43.72
N ASN A 473 -24.93 2.14 44.49
CA ASN A 473 -25.50 0.88 44.00
C ASN A 473 -24.54 -0.02 43.19
N SER A 474 -23.23 0.19 43.29
CA SER A 474 -22.19 -0.63 42.64
C SER A 474 -21.21 -1.18 43.67
N PRO A 475 -20.53 -2.31 43.40
CA PRO A 475 -19.48 -2.82 44.28
C PRO A 475 -18.30 -1.85 44.33
N LEU A 476 -17.53 -1.89 45.43
CA LEU A 476 -16.28 -1.13 45.56
C LEU A 476 -15.28 -1.59 44.48
N GLU A 477 -14.78 -0.64 43.69
CA GLU A 477 -13.86 -0.93 42.60
C GLU A 477 -12.44 -0.46 42.91
N SER A 478 -11.44 -1.30 42.61
CA SER A 478 -10.04 -0.88 42.62
C SER A 478 -9.76 -0.03 41.38
N VAL A 479 -9.18 1.16 41.59
CA VAL A 479 -9.02 2.16 40.51
C VAL A 479 -7.61 2.74 40.43
N LEU A 480 -7.25 3.20 39.24
CA LEU A 480 -6.11 4.05 38.98
C LEU A 480 -6.61 5.49 38.77
N ILE A 481 -5.98 6.46 39.43
CA ILE A 481 -6.35 7.87 39.38
C ILE A 481 -5.19 8.62 38.73
N GLU A 482 -5.48 9.26 37.59
CA GLU A 482 -4.55 10.16 36.91
C GLU A 482 -4.91 11.60 37.21
N TRP A 483 -3.96 12.34 37.76
CA TRP A 483 -4.17 13.75 38.12
C TRP A 483 -3.81 14.67 36.95
N ARG A 484 -4.76 15.54 36.60
CA ARG A 484 -4.59 16.58 35.58
C ARG A 484 -4.66 17.97 36.23
N PRO A 485 -3.52 18.60 36.52
CA PRO A 485 -3.50 19.90 37.16
C PRO A 485 -3.97 21.01 36.23
N TYR A 486 -4.62 22.02 36.81
CA TYR A 486 -5.01 23.23 36.10
C TYR A 486 -4.40 24.46 36.77
N ASN A 487 -3.67 25.24 35.96
CA ASN A 487 -3.01 26.44 36.42
C ASN A 487 -3.85 27.65 36.00
N SER A 488 -4.88 27.93 36.80
CA SER A 488 -5.79 29.06 36.59
C SER A 488 -5.54 30.13 37.64
N ALA A 489 -5.29 31.38 37.20
CA ALA A 489 -5.20 32.54 38.09
C ALA A 489 -6.48 32.71 38.93
N ALA A 490 -7.63 32.35 38.36
CA ALA A 490 -8.94 32.40 39.00
C ALA A 490 -9.24 31.21 39.94
N HIS A 491 -8.29 30.28 40.13
CA HIS A 491 -8.47 29.07 40.95
C HIS A 491 -9.68 28.21 40.53
N ARG A 492 -10.08 28.32 39.26
CA ARG A 492 -11.18 27.57 38.66
C ARG A 492 -10.79 27.07 37.26
N PRO A 493 -11.23 25.88 36.86
CA PRO A 493 -10.97 25.37 35.53
C PRO A 493 -11.67 26.24 34.47
N THR A 494 -11.02 26.41 33.32
CA THR A 494 -11.66 27.07 32.17
C THR A 494 -12.67 26.13 31.51
N ALA A 495 -13.70 26.68 30.87
CA ALA A 495 -14.67 25.88 30.11
C ALA A 495 -13.98 25.01 29.04
N GLU A 496 -12.93 25.53 28.43
CA GLU A 496 -12.09 24.81 27.48
C GLU A 496 -11.37 23.61 28.11
N LEU A 497 -10.80 23.76 29.30
CA LEU A 497 -10.17 22.64 29.99
C LEU A 497 -11.19 21.56 30.39
N LEU A 498 -12.39 21.96 30.81
CA LEU A 498 -13.48 21.02 31.13
C LEU A 498 -13.86 20.18 29.89
N ARG A 499 -14.05 20.82 28.73
CA ARG A 499 -14.30 20.12 27.46
C ARG A 499 -13.19 19.13 27.13
N ARG A 500 -11.92 19.50 27.38
CA ARG A 500 -10.76 18.62 27.13
C ARG A 500 -10.69 17.43 28.08
N VAL A 501 -11.00 17.62 29.36
CA VAL A 501 -11.06 16.53 30.34
C VAL A 501 -12.19 15.58 29.95
N ASP A 502 -13.38 16.09 29.63
CA ASP A 502 -14.51 15.29 29.21
C ASP A 502 -14.21 14.51 27.91
N ALA A 503 -13.62 15.18 26.91
CA ALA A 503 -13.16 14.53 25.68
C ALA A 503 -12.10 13.44 25.95
N SER A 504 -11.22 13.62 26.96
CA SER A 504 -10.22 12.63 27.34
C SER A 504 -10.79 11.34 27.89
N VAL A 505 -11.97 11.41 28.50
CA VAL A 505 -12.68 10.24 29.01
C VAL A 505 -13.38 9.47 27.89
N ASN A 506 -13.71 10.10 26.78
CA ASN A 506 -14.39 9.43 25.66
C ASN A 506 -13.51 8.38 24.96
N ILE A 507 -12.18 8.60 24.87
CA ILE A 507 -11.24 7.63 24.27
C ILE A 507 -11.25 6.27 24.99
N PRO A 508 -11.03 6.21 26.31
CA PRO A 508 -11.11 4.97 27.07
C PRO A 508 -12.54 4.39 27.17
N ASN A 509 -13.58 5.11 26.77
CA ASN A 509 -14.98 4.65 26.92
C ASN A 509 -15.70 4.30 25.63
N VAL A 510 -15.01 4.29 24.49
CA VAL A 510 -15.56 3.77 23.23
C VAL A 510 -16.04 2.33 23.43
N LYS A 511 -17.33 2.08 23.23
CA LYS A 511 -18.01 0.81 23.58
C LYS A 511 -17.43 -0.42 22.90
N ARG A 512 -16.86 -0.28 21.69
CA ARG A 512 -16.18 -1.35 20.98
C ARG A 512 -14.85 -0.81 20.48
N LYS A 513 -13.75 -1.52 20.75
CA LYS A 513 -12.41 -1.10 20.31
C LYS A 513 -11.71 -2.27 19.64
N PRO A 514 -10.76 -2.03 18.72
CA PRO A 514 -9.83 -3.07 18.32
C PRO A 514 -9.19 -3.71 19.56
N SER A 515 -8.95 -5.03 19.54
CA SER A 515 -8.28 -5.74 20.62
C SER A 515 -6.91 -5.16 21.00
N GLU A 516 -6.29 -4.48 20.04
CA GLU A 516 -5.01 -3.79 20.10
C GLU A 516 -5.07 -2.45 20.85
N VAL A 517 -6.24 -1.81 20.92
CA VAL A 517 -6.42 -0.54 21.65
C VAL A 517 -6.62 -0.86 23.13
N ARG A 518 -5.48 -1.05 23.80
CA ARG A 518 -5.38 -1.46 25.20
C ARG A 518 -5.20 -0.25 26.09
N VAL A 519 -6.31 0.43 26.36
CA VAL A 519 -6.41 1.49 27.38
C VAL A 519 -7.35 1.03 28.48
N LEU A 520 -7.12 1.48 29.72
CA LEU A 520 -8.03 1.16 30.82
C LEU A 520 -9.41 1.79 30.58
N GLU A 521 -10.47 1.13 31.03
CA GLU A 521 -11.82 1.70 30.99
C GLU A 521 -11.91 2.85 32.00
N CYS A 522 -12.46 3.98 31.58
CA CYS A 522 -12.59 5.15 32.44
C CYS A 522 -13.98 5.20 33.05
N ILE A 523 -14.06 5.30 34.37
CA ILE A 523 -15.34 5.41 35.09
C ILE A 523 -15.90 6.82 34.93
N GLY A 524 -15.02 7.81 34.95
CA GLY A 524 -15.35 9.22 34.85
C GLY A 524 -14.26 10.08 35.46
N TYR A 525 -14.54 11.37 35.61
CA TYR A 525 -13.63 12.31 36.28
C TYR A 525 -14.34 13.10 37.37
N TYR A 526 -13.55 13.63 38.31
CA TYR A 526 -14.01 14.55 39.35
C TYR A 526 -13.01 15.70 39.53
N GLU A 527 -13.50 16.82 40.04
CA GLU A 527 -12.66 17.95 40.43
C GLU A 527 -12.23 17.80 41.90
N GLU A 528 -10.93 18.00 42.17
CA GLU A 528 -10.42 18.19 43.52
C GLU A 528 -9.90 19.63 43.66
N PRO A 529 -10.75 20.56 44.14
CA PRO A 529 -10.43 21.99 44.20
C PRO A 529 -9.19 22.28 45.05
N GLN A 530 -8.93 21.49 46.09
CA GLN A 530 -7.77 21.69 46.98
C GLN A 530 -6.46 21.43 46.24
N ARG A 531 -6.46 20.44 45.33
CA ARG A 531 -5.30 20.10 44.48
C ARG A 531 -5.26 20.90 43.17
N ARG A 532 -6.30 21.69 42.88
CA ARG A 532 -6.48 22.40 41.60
C ARG A 532 -6.26 21.47 40.41
N SER A 533 -6.85 20.28 40.50
CA SER A 533 -6.63 19.20 39.55
C SER A 533 -7.91 18.42 39.32
N PHE A 534 -8.05 17.84 38.14
CA PHE A 534 -9.05 16.81 37.89
C PHE A 534 -8.43 15.44 38.15
N GLY A 535 -9.16 14.58 38.88
CA GLY A 535 -8.85 13.17 39.00
C GLY A 535 -9.63 12.38 37.96
N VAL A 536 -8.93 11.79 36.98
CA VAL A 536 -9.54 10.88 36.01
C VAL A 536 -9.40 9.46 36.53
N VAL A 537 -10.52 8.73 36.63
CA VAL A 537 -10.60 7.46 37.36
C VAL A 537 -10.78 6.30 36.40
N TYR A 538 -9.83 5.36 36.43
CA TYR A 538 -9.79 4.18 35.57
C TYR A 538 -9.99 2.90 36.36
N ARG A 539 -10.76 1.97 35.81
CA ARG A 539 -11.02 0.65 36.39
C ARG A 539 -9.82 -0.28 36.23
N LEU A 540 -9.39 -0.93 37.33
CA LEU A 540 -8.34 -1.96 37.31
C LEU A 540 -8.91 -3.40 37.32
N SER A 541 -10.23 -3.56 37.30
CA SER A 541 -10.94 -4.84 37.40
C SER A 541 -11.30 -5.43 36.03
N SER A 542 -11.32 -6.76 35.88
CA SER A 542 -11.84 -7.41 34.66
C SER A 542 -13.37 -7.56 34.73
N PRO A 543 -14.13 -7.18 33.69
CA PRO A 543 -15.57 -7.41 33.62
C PRO A 543 -15.86 -8.87 33.28
N SER A 544 -15.68 -9.79 34.24
CA SER A 544 -16.13 -11.18 34.08
C SER A 544 -17.36 -11.45 34.95
N PRO A 545 -18.55 -11.63 34.37
CA PRO A 545 -19.80 -11.85 35.12
C PRO A 545 -19.93 -13.25 35.74
N SER A 546 -18.93 -14.13 35.60
CA SER A 546 -19.04 -15.56 35.97
C SER A 546 -17.96 -16.10 36.92
N LYS A 547 -17.02 -15.26 37.38
CA LYS A 547 -15.99 -15.64 38.37
C LYS A 547 -15.82 -14.54 39.42
N ALA A 548 -15.53 -14.93 40.66
CA ALA A 548 -15.21 -13.97 41.72
C ALA A 548 -14.15 -12.97 41.23
N PRO A 549 -14.28 -11.66 41.55
CA PRO A 549 -13.37 -10.64 41.05
C PRO A 549 -11.94 -10.98 41.48
N THR A 550 -11.09 -11.28 40.50
CA THR A 550 -9.65 -11.45 40.76
C THR A 550 -9.08 -10.06 40.95
N ILE A 551 -8.49 -9.80 42.13
CA ILE A 551 -7.83 -8.52 42.40
C ILE A 551 -6.59 -8.45 41.51
N LEU A 552 -6.58 -7.49 40.59
CA LEU A 552 -5.46 -7.20 39.70
C LEU A 552 -4.66 -6.02 40.28
N GLU A 553 -3.34 -6.15 40.25
CA GLU A 553 -2.41 -5.08 40.60
C GLU A 553 -1.70 -4.63 39.31
N PRO A 554 -1.51 -3.32 39.10
CA PRO A 554 -0.73 -2.83 37.97
C PRO A 554 0.77 -2.95 38.28
N ALA A 555 1.54 -3.39 37.29
CA ALA A 555 3.01 -3.35 37.29
C ALA A 555 3.48 -2.65 36.01
N SER A 556 4.42 -1.71 36.11
CA SER A 556 4.91 -0.97 34.92
C SER A 556 5.94 -1.77 34.14
N LEU A 557 6.14 -1.44 32.86
CA LEU A 557 7.21 -1.99 32.05
C LEU A 557 8.58 -1.66 32.66
N PHE A 558 8.73 -0.46 33.24
CA PHE A 558 9.93 -0.07 33.98
C PHE A 558 10.22 -1.03 35.14
N GLU A 559 9.21 -1.32 35.98
CA GLU A 559 9.33 -2.26 37.09
C GLU A 559 9.64 -3.68 36.58
N LEU A 560 8.97 -4.10 35.51
CA LEU A 560 9.21 -5.40 34.90
C LEU A 560 10.66 -5.56 34.40
N ILE A 561 11.19 -4.58 33.66
CA ILE A 561 12.57 -4.64 33.15
C ILE A 561 13.58 -4.61 34.29
N THR A 562 13.42 -3.68 35.24
CA THR A 562 14.37 -3.52 36.35
C THR A 562 14.43 -4.76 37.25
N THR A 563 13.27 -5.31 37.62
CA THR A 563 13.19 -6.50 38.50
C THR A 563 13.66 -7.79 37.83
N THR A 564 13.64 -7.86 36.49
CA THR A 564 13.98 -9.07 35.73
C THR A 564 15.29 -9.00 34.95
N SER A 565 15.93 -7.83 34.91
CA SER A 565 17.17 -7.57 34.15
C SER A 565 18.31 -8.56 34.42
N ASN A 566 18.43 -9.07 35.65
CA ASN A 566 19.47 -10.02 36.07
C ASN A 566 19.01 -11.49 36.07
N SER A 567 17.81 -11.81 35.57
CA SER A 567 17.24 -13.16 35.62
C SER A 567 16.63 -13.58 34.29
N ASP A 568 17.27 -14.54 33.62
CA ASP A 568 16.75 -15.13 32.38
C ASP A 568 15.38 -15.78 32.54
N ARG A 569 15.04 -16.25 33.75
CA ARG A 569 13.74 -16.86 34.05
C ARG A 569 12.63 -15.84 34.32
N GLY A 570 12.96 -14.56 34.47
CA GLY A 570 12.02 -13.46 34.68
C GLY A 570 11.70 -12.67 33.41
N LYS A 571 12.49 -12.82 32.35
CA LYS A 571 12.29 -12.10 31.08
C LYS A 571 11.18 -12.74 30.25
N PRO A 572 10.24 -11.98 29.65
CA PRO A 572 9.27 -12.51 28.70
C PRO A 572 9.95 -13.20 27.51
N TYR A 573 9.25 -14.17 26.94
CA TYR A 573 9.72 -14.84 25.73
C TYR A 573 9.83 -13.85 24.56
N LEU A 574 10.62 -14.22 23.56
CA LEU A 574 10.85 -13.35 22.41
C LEU A 574 9.54 -12.99 21.68
N GLY A 575 8.65 -13.97 21.46
CA GLY A 575 7.32 -13.73 20.89
C GLY A 575 6.46 -12.79 21.74
N GLU A 576 6.52 -12.90 23.07
CA GLU A 576 5.79 -11.99 23.97
C GLU A 576 6.34 -10.56 23.88
N ARG A 577 7.65 -10.38 23.70
CA ARG A 577 8.25 -9.06 23.48
C ARG A 577 7.78 -8.43 22.17
N PHE A 578 7.68 -9.20 21.09
CA PHE A 578 7.10 -8.72 19.83
C PHE A 578 5.64 -8.30 20.00
N GLU A 579 4.84 -9.06 20.75
CA GLU A 579 3.44 -8.70 21.02
C GLU A 579 3.32 -7.43 21.88
N ILE A 580 4.16 -7.25 22.89
CA ILE A 580 4.19 -6.02 23.71
C ILE A 580 4.51 -4.81 22.81
N ALA A 581 5.59 -4.91 22.03
CA ALA A 581 6.03 -3.87 21.10
C ALA A 581 4.94 -3.50 20.07
N ARG A 582 4.33 -4.51 19.45
CA ARG A 582 3.25 -4.34 18.49
C ARG A 582 2.02 -3.69 19.12
N THR A 583 1.63 -4.14 20.31
CA THR A 583 0.47 -3.60 21.04
C THR A 583 0.67 -2.12 21.34
N ILE A 584 1.86 -1.71 21.79
CA ILE A 584 2.19 -0.30 22.06
C ILE A 584 2.11 0.52 20.76
N ALA A 585 2.78 0.08 19.70
CA ALA A 585 2.81 0.80 18.42
C ALA A 585 1.40 0.94 17.82
N MET A 586 0.61 -0.13 17.82
CA MET A 586 -0.78 -0.12 17.34
C MET A 586 -1.66 0.80 18.18
N CYS A 587 -1.57 0.73 19.51
CA CYS A 587 -2.37 1.59 20.39
C CYS A 587 -2.04 3.07 20.17
N THR A 588 -0.76 3.44 20.05
CA THR A 588 -0.33 4.81 19.72
C THR A 588 -0.86 5.26 18.36
N PHE A 589 -0.77 4.42 17.34
CA PHE A 589 -1.28 4.73 16.00
C PHE A 589 -2.80 4.97 15.99
N TYR A 590 -3.56 4.17 16.73
CA TYR A 590 -5.02 4.38 16.84
C TYR A 590 -5.36 5.68 17.56
N ILE A 591 -4.64 6.03 18.63
CA ILE A 591 -4.81 7.32 19.32
C ILE A 591 -4.53 8.48 18.35
N HIS A 592 -3.42 8.41 17.60
CA HIS A 592 -3.05 9.42 16.61
C HIS A 592 -4.01 9.50 15.43
N SER A 593 -4.57 8.36 15.03
CA SER A 593 -5.60 8.32 13.99
C SER A 593 -6.80 9.16 14.41
N CYS A 594 -7.16 9.20 15.69
CA CYS A 594 -8.19 10.09 16.26
C CYS A 594 -7.75 11.55 16.48
N ASN A 595 -6.64 11.99 15.87
CA ASN A 595 -6.04 13.32 16.08
C ASN A 595 -5.71 13.64 17.54
N TRP A 596 -5.31 12.62 18.30
CA TRP A 596 -4.88 12.77 19.67
C TRP A 596 -3.39 12.52 19.83
N LEU A 597 -2.76 13.32 20.68
CA LEU A 597 -1.36 13.23 21.09
C LEU A 597 -1.31 12.68 22.51
N HIS A 598 -0.52 11.65 22.75
CA HIS A 598 -0.38 11.03 24.07
C HIS A 598 0.55 11.84 24.98
N LYS A 599 1.66 12.36 24.43
CA LYS A 599 2.65 13.25 25.09
C LYS A 599 3.48 12.69 26.23
N ARG A 600 3.08 11.57 26.84
CA ARG A 600 3.83 10.90 27.91
C ARG A 600 4.02 9.40 27.67
N LEU A 601 4.42 8.99 26.47
CA LEU A 601 4.80 7.60 26.23
C LEU A 601 6.17 7.32 26.86
N ASN A 602 6.22 6.41 27.83
CA ASN A 602 7.45 5.96 28.50
C ASN A 602 7.19 4.66 29.27
N SER A 603 8.23 4.00 29.77
CA SER A 603 8.12 2.68 30.40
C SER A 603 7.35 2.66 31.74
N HIS A 604 7.12 3.80 32.38
CA HIS A 604 6.24 3.90 33.57
C HIS A 604 4.75 3.93 33.19
N ASN A 605 4.44 4.42 31.99
CA ASN A 605 3.09 4.57 31.46
C ASN A 605 2.64 3.38 30.58
N VAL A 606 3.45 2.33 30.52
CA VAL A 606 3.07 1.03 29.98
C VAL A 606 2.89 0.08 31.15
N ILE A 607 1.69 -0.43 31.38
CA ILE A 607 1.39 -1.28 32.55
C ILE A 607 0.85 -2.65 32.17
N PHE A 608 1.01 -3.61 33.07
CA PHE A 608 0.44 -4.95 33.00
C PHE A 608 -0.45 -5.17 34.21
N LEU A 609 -1.67 -5.65 33.98
CA LEU A 609 -2.58 -6.03 35.06
C LEU A 609 -2.30 -7.49 35.45
N VAL A 610 -1.74 -7.69 36.64
CA VAL A 610 -1.34 -9.01 37.14
C VAL A 610 -2.20 -9.43 38.32
N PRO A 611 -2.67 -10.70 38.38
CA PRO A 611 -3.31 -11.22 39.58
C PRO A 611 -2.42 -11.05 40.80
N LYS A 612 -3.00 -10.57 41.91
CA LYS A 612 -2.29 -10.36 43.16
C LYS A 612 -1.60 -11.66 43.62
N GLY A 613 -0.29 -11.60 43.86
CA GLY A 613 0.54 -12.75 44.24
C GLY A 613 1.10 -13.58 43.07
N SER A 614 0.78 -13.23 41.81
CA SER A 614 1.42 -13.82 40.63
C SER A 614 2.75 -13.13 40.29
N THR A 615 3.64 -13.86 39.62
CA THR A 615 4.91 -13.29 39.11
C THR A 615 4.62 -12.51 37.82
N VAL A 616 5.00 -11.23 37.79
CA VAL A 616 4.75 -10.30 36.66
C VAL A 616 5.21 -10.90 35.33
N SER A 617 6.36 -11.56 35.32
CA SER A 617 6.98 -12.18 34.14
C SER A 617 6.12 -13.22 33.41
N ARG A 618 5.25 -13.96 34.13
CA ARG A 618 4.42 -15.03 33.54
C ARG A 618 3.06 -14.55 33.07
N SER A 619 2.63 -13.36 33.49
CA SER A 619 1.30 -12.80 33.22
C SER A 619 1.37 -11.56 32.30
N ALA A 620 2.55 -10.95 32.14
CA ALA A 620 2.77 -9.75 31.34
C ALA A 620 2.87 -10.03 29.83
N ARG A 621 1.73 -10.32 29.20
CA ARG A 621 1.64 -10.54 27.75
C ARG A 621 1.11 -9.35 26.97
N LEU A 622 0.11 -8.68 27.52
CA LEU A 622 -0.63 -7.63 26.83
C LEU A 622 -0.60 -6.35 27.67
N PRO A 623 0.18 -5.33 27.29
CA PRO A 623 0.25 -4.09 28.05
C PRO A 623 -1.05 -3.29 27.94
N TYR A 624 -1.22 -2.33 28.85
CA TYR A 624 -2.14 -1.20 28.73
C TYR A 624 -1.34 0.10 28.73
N LEU A 625 -1.78 1.07 27.91
CA LEU A 625 -1.27 2.44 27.98
C LEU A 625 -2.08 3.25 29.00
N ILE A 626 -1.35 4.03 29.80
CA ILE A 626 -1.86 5.02 30.76
C ILE A 626 -1.09 6.34 30.59
N GLY A 627 -1.46 7.38 31.32
CA GLY A 627 -0.85 8.71 31.24
C GLY A 627 -1.59 9.67 30.30
N PHE A 628 -2.89 9.49 30.14
CA PHE A 628 -3.75 10.35 29.32
C PHE A 628 -4.03 11.71 29.98
N ASN A 629 -3.65 11.91 31.24
CA ASN A 629 -3.70 13.21 31.91
C ASN A 629 -2.98 14.35 31.18
N TYR A 630 -2.00 14.06 30.32
CA TYR A 630 -1.35 15.06 29.47
C TYR A 630 -1.75 14.97 28.00
N ALA A 631 -2.54 13.96 27.64
CA ALA A 631 -3.01 13.79 26.28
C ALA A 631 -3.92 14.95 25.89
N ARG A 632 -3.82 15.32 24.61
CA ARG A 632 -4.56 16.44 24.04
C ARG A 632 -4.79 16.20 22.57
N GLU A 633 -5.68 16.99 22.00
CA GLU A 633 -5.88 17.02 20.57
C GLU A 633 -4.73 17.71 19.83
N ASP A 634 -4.52 17.33 18.58
CA ASP A 634 -3.52 17.90 17.67
C ASP A 634 -4.09 19.12 16.92
N LYS A 635 -4.19 20.28 17.60
CA LYS A 635 -4.66 21.56 17.03
C LYS A 635 -3.57 22.63 16.95
N ASP A 636 -3.69 23.52 15.97
CA ASP A 636 -2.66 24.51 15.62
C ASP A 636 -2.51 25.67 16.61
N ASP A 637 -3.61 26.11 17.24
CA ASP A 637 -3.67 27.31 18.11
C ASP A 637 -3.48 27.02 19.61
N GLU A 638 -3.18 25.78 19.98
CA GLU A 638 -3.14 25.37 21.39
C GLU A 638 -1.73 25.39 21.98
N GLY A 639 -1.54 26.21 23.02
CA GLY A 639 -0.34 26.21 23.84
C GLY A 639 -0.08 24.83 24.45
N SER A 640 1.00 24.18 24.04
CA SER A 640 1.53 23.02 24.75
C SER A 640 2.14 23.50 26.07
N TYR A 641 1.78 22.88 27.19
CA TYR A 641 2.67 22.91 28.36
C TYR A 641 4.06 22.50 27.85
N GLY A 642 5.08 23.32 28.09
CA GLY A 642 6.43 23.08 27.60
C GLY A 642 6.98 21.71 28.04
N PRO A 643 8.16 21.29 27.52
CA PRO A 643 8.74 20.00 27.86
C PRO A 643 8.79 19.78 29.38
N PRO A 644 8.46 18.58 29.87
CA PRO A 644 8.41 18.29 31.30
C PRO A 644 9.80 18.51 31.92
N SER A 645 9.82 19.04 33.15
CA SER A 645 11.05 19.24 33.94
C SER A 645 11.51 17.99 34.69
N GLU A 646 10.75 16.90 34.61
CA GLU A 646 11.03 15.63 35.27
C GLU A 646 12.21 14.93 34.58
N SER A 647 13.33 14.76 35.30
CA SER A 647 14.58 14.14 34.79
C SER A 647 14.34 12.75 34.17
N GLU A 648 13.39 11.98 34.71
CA GLU A 648 13.07 10.62 34.24
C GLU A 648 12.38 10.59 32.88
N LEU A 649 11.80 11.71 32.44
CA LEU A 649 11.15 11.83 31.13
C LEU A 649 12.09 12.37 30.05
N VAL A 650 13.22 12.97 30.43
CA VAL A 650 14.18 13.60 29.50
C VAL A 650 14.62 12.66 28.37
N PRO A 651 14.93 11.37 28.61
CA PRO A 651 15.31 10.46 27.53
C PRO A 651 14.24 10.30 26.46
N TYR A 652 12.96 10.34 26.83
CA TYR A 652 11.82 10.13 25.94
C TYR A 652 11.43 11.36 25.11
N LEU A 653 12.04 12.52 25.37
CA LEU A 653 11.75 13.75 24.64
C LEU A 653 12.46 13.77 23.29
N HIS A 654 11.70 14.01 22.23
CA HIS A 654 12.29 14.29 20.93
C HIS A 654 13.12 15.59 21.01
N PRO A 655 14.35 15.64 20.43
CA PRO A 655 15.21 16.82 20.50
C PRO A 655 14.54 18.13 20.07
N ASP A 656 13.77 18.09 18.97
CA ASP A 656 13.09 19.27 18.45
C ASP A 656 11.91 19.76 19.31
N TYR A 657 11.41 18.97 20.26
CA TYR A 657 10.34 19.44 21.14
C TYR A 657 10.84 20.55 22.08
N ILE A 658 12.12 20.51 22.46
CA ILE A 658 12.71 21.55 23.31
C ILE A 658 12.73 22.90 22.60
N THR A 659 13.02 22.92 21.30
CA THR A 659 13.16 24.13 20.49
C THR A 659 11.80 24.65 20.04
N THR A 660 10.96 23.77 19.49
CA THR A 660 9.66 24.14 18.91
C THR A 660 8.60 24.49 19.95
N LYS A 661 8.68 23.92 21.16
CA LYS A 661 7.68 24.01 22.24
C LYS A 661 6.26 23.56 21.88
N LYS A 662 5.96 23.21 20.63
CA LYS A 662 4.68 22.67 20.15
C LYS A 662 4.80 21.18 19.93
N PHE A 663 4.04 20.38 20.69
CA PHE A 663 4.09 18.92 20.59
C PHE A 663 3.38 18.42 19.32
N ARG A 664 3.94 17.41 18.65
CA ARG A 664 3.47 16.79 17.40
C ARG A 664 3.47 15.26 17.47
N LYS A 665 2.77 14.57 16.55
CA LYS A 665 2.71 13.09 16.52
C LYS A 665 4.10 12.46 16.40
N LEU A 666 4.99 13.10 15.63
CA LEU A 666 6.38 12.68 15.45
C LEU A 666 7.10 12.42 16.79
N PHE A 667 6.81 13.21 17.82
CA PHE A 667 7.49 13.11 19.11
C PHE A 667 7.02 11.91 19.92
N ASP A 668 5.74 11.55 19.83
CA ASP A 668 5.22 10.31 20.42
C ASP A 668 5.83 9.09 19.71
N TYR A 669 6.06 9.14 18.40
CA TYR A 669 6.72 8.05 17.66
C TYR A 669 8.19 7.85 18.06
N TYR A 670 8.91 8.93 18.37
CA TYR A 670 10.24 8.83 18.96
C TYR A 670 10.20 8.12 20.33
N SER A 671 9.24 8.49 21.18
CA SER A 671 9.05 7.82 22.47
C SER A 671 8.69 6.33 22.30
N VAL A 672 7.89 5.97 21.29
CA VAL A 672 7.67 4.56 20.89
C VAL A 672 9.00 3.90 20.50
N GLY A 673 9.84 4.55 19.71
CA GLY A 673 11.18 4.05 19.34
C GLY A 673 12.03 3.69 20.56
N LEU A 674 12.02 4.51 21.60
CA LEU A 674 12.75 4.18 22.84
C LEU A 674 12.11 3.06 23.63
N LEU A 675 10.79 2.97 23.69
CA LEU A 675 10.10 1.82 24.27
C LEU A 675 10.47 0.53 23.53
N LEU A 676 10.52 0.56 22.20
CA LEU A 676 10.94 -0.59 21.39
C LEU A 676 12.40 -0.98 21.67
N LEU A 677 13.29 -0.01 21.84
CA LEU A 677 14.68 -0.23 22.22
C LEU A 677 14.79 -0.86 23.61
N GLU A 678 14.04 -0.34 24.60
CA GLU A 678 13.99 -0.87 25.96
C GLU A 678 13.48 -2.32 25.98
N ILE A 679 12.44 -2.64 25.21
CA ILE A 679 11.87 -4.00 25.09
C ILE A 679 12.85 -4.94 24.37
N GLY A 680 13.56 -4.44 23.36
CA GLY A 680 14.47 -5.28 22.57
C GLY A 680 15.73 -5.67 23.33
N ILE A 681 16.40 -4.68 23.92
CA ILE A 681 17.64 -4.87 24.71
C ILE A 681 17.32 -5.37 26.12
N TRP A 682 16.12 -5.07 26.62
CA TRP A 682 15.69 -5.36 27.99
C TRP A 682 16.47 -4.58 29.06
N ARG A 683 16.68 -3.30 28.78
CA ARG A 683 17.30 -2.32 29.69
C ARG A 683 16.50 -1.04 29.63
N THR A 684 16.37 -0.35 30.75
CA THR A 684 15.61 0.90 30.79
C THR A 684 16.38 2.06 30.16
N ALA A 685 15.68 3.04 29.61
CA ALA A 685 16.27 4.25 29.04
C ALA A 685 17.15 4.96 30.08
N LYS A 686 16.69 5.01 31.34
CA LYS A 686 17.44 5.52 32.49
C LYS A 686 18.79 4.80 32.66
N SER A 687 18.79 3.46 32.75
CA SER A 687 20.01 2.66 32.89
C SER A 687 20.96 2.82 31.69
N MET A 688 20.43 3.05 30.50
CA MET A 688 21.23 3.30 29.30
C MET A 688 21.87 4.69 29.31
N SER A 689 21.21 5.69 29.92
CA SER A 689 21.67 7.09 30.04
C SER A 689 22.46 7.42 31.32
N ASP A 690 22.40 6.57 32.36
CA ASP A 690 23.03 6.80 33.67
C ASP A 690 24.55 7.09 33.64
N PRO A 691 25.35 6.57 32.68
CA PRO A 691 26.76 6.98 32.57
C PRO A 691 26.96 8.48 32.28
N HIS A 692 25.91 9.17 31.81
CA HIS A 692 25.97 10.55 31.30
C HIS A 692 24.69 11.38 31.60
N PRO A 693 24.31 11.60 32.87
CA PRO A 693 22.99 12.10 33.28
C PRO A 693 22.70 13.59 32.99
N LEU A 694 23.65 14.33 32.41
CA LEU A 694 23.54 15.77 32.10
C LEU A 694 23.39 16.06 30.59
N HIS A 695 23.11 15.04 29.77
CA HIS A 695 23.08 15.16 28.33
C HIS A 695 21.78 15.80 27.82
N SER A 696 21.90 16.65 26.79
CA SER A 696 20.73 17.14 26.05
C SER A 696 20.01 15.97 25.37
N PRO A 697 18.70 16.07 25.08
CA PRO A 697 17.99 15.01 24.35
C PRO A 697 18.61 14.64 23.00
N GLU A 698 19.25 15.58 22.31
CA GLU A 698 19.99 15.28 21.07
C GLU A 698 21.21 14.36 21.33
N ALA A 699 21.96 14.64 22.39
CA ALA A 699 23.10 13.82 22.76
C ALA A 699 22.67 12.42 23.23
N LEU A 700 21.54 12.33 23.96
CA LEU A 700 20.93 11.05 24.34
C LEU A 700 20.47 10.26 23.12
N ARG A 701 19.76 10.90 22.17
CA ARG A 701 19.37 10.28 20.89
C ARG A 701 20.59 9.70 20.17
N THR A 702 21.66 10.48 20.06
CA THR A 702 22.92 10.06 19.44
C THR A 702 23.50 8.83 20.14
N GLU A 703 23.54 8.82 21.47
CA GLU A 703 24.02 7.67 22.24
C GLU A 703 23.17 6.42 22.01
N PHE A 704 21.83 6.54 22.05
CA PHE A 704 20.91 5.43 21.79
C PHE A 704 21.09 4.85 20.38
N VAL A 705 21.19 5.70 19.37
CA VAL A 705 21.33 5.29 17.96
C VAL A 705 22.70 4.69 17.66
N THR A 706 23.78 5.21 18.25
CA THR A 706 25.14 4.76 17.93
C THR A 706 25.60 3.56 18.74
N ARG A 707 25.19 3.46 20.01
CA ARG A 707 25.68 2.43 20.93
C ARG A 707 24.74 1.24 21.03
N TYR A 708 23.46 1.51 21.26
CA TYR A 708 22.48 0.49 21.66
C TYR A 708 21.69 -0.06 20.47
N LEU A 709 21.27 0.80 19.55
CA LEU A 709 20.51 0.39 18.38
C LEU A 709 21.21 -0.70 17.53
N PRO A 710 22.55 -0.70 17.31
CA PRO A 710 23.24 -1.77 16.59
C PRO A 710 23.24 -3.14 17.28
N GLU A 711 22.85 -3.22 18.56
CA GLU A 711 22.72 -4.49 19.29
C GLU A 711 21.38 -5.19 18.97
N LEU A 712 20.34 -4.45 18.58
CA LEU A 712 19.00 -4.99 18.35
C LEU A 712 18.92 -6.13 17.32
N PRO A 713 19.65 -6.13 16.18
CA PRO A 713 19.62 -7.25 15.24
C PRO A 713 19.95 -8.59 15.90
N TYR A 714 20.84 -8.60 16.90
CA TYR A 714 21.23 -9.81 17.62
C TYR A 714 20.21 -10.23 18.68
N CYS A 715 19.39 -9.30 19.19
CA CYS A 715 18.40 -9.56 20.23
C CYS A 715 16.98 -9.85 19.67
N MET A 716 16.60 -9.18 18.58
CA MET A 716 15.23 -9.11 18.07
C MET A 716 15.13 -9.31 16.55
N GLY A 717 16.26 -9.45 15.84
CA GLY A 717 16.31 -9.60 14.39
C GLY A 717 16.26 -8.26 13.63
N GLU A 718 16.55 -8.34 12.33
CA GLU A 718 16.74 -7.17 11.47
C GLU A 718 15.45 -6.36 11.25
N ILE A 719 14.29 -7.02 11.16
CA ILE A 719 13.00 -6.35 10.92
C ILE A 719 12.65 -5.43 12.10
N TYR A 720 12.79 -5.93 13.33
CA TYR A 720 12.55 -5.15 14.55
C TYR A 720 13.55 -4.00 14.70
N TYR A 721 14.82 -4.23 14.36
CA TYR A 721 15.84 -3.18 14.32
C TYR A 721 15.44 -2.05 13.36
N ARG A 722 15.01 -2.37 12.13
CA ARG A 722 14.62 -1.35 11.15
C ARG A 722 13.42 -0.54 11.62
N ALA A 723 12.41 -1.19 12.21
CA ALA A 723 11.26 -0.51 12.81
C ALA A 723 11.67 0.45 13.94
N THR A 724 12.55 -0.01 14.83
CA THR A 724 13.05 0.80 15.96
C THR A 724 13.91 1.97 15.47
N LYS A 725 14.78 1.73 14.48
CA LYS A 725 15.61 2.74 13.85
C LYS A 725 14.75 3.84 13.25
N ALA A 726 13.71 3.49 12.50
CA ALA A 726 12.84 4.46 11.85
C ALA A 726 12.20 5.45 12.84
N CYS A 727 11.86 4.99 14.05
CA CYS A 727 11.35 5.85 15.11
C CYS A 727 12.40 6.78 15.75
N LEU A 728 13.65 6.34 15.84
CA LEU A 728 14.72 7.07 16.53
C LEU A 728 15.53 7.98 15.60
N THR A 729 15.29 7.90 14.29
CA THR A 729 15.90 8.72 13.24
C THR A 729 14.85 9.51 12.47
N GLU A 730 15.27 10.23 11.45
CA GLU A 730 14.39 11.07 10.61
C GLU A 730 13.65 10.29 9.51
N GLU A 731 13.69 8.95 9.51
CA GLU A 731 13.02 8.12 8.47
C GLU A 731 11.49 8.22 8.52
N ILE A 732 10.92 8.46 9.71
CA ILE A 732 9.48 8.75 9.85
C ILE A 732 9.13 10.11 9.24
N GLY A 733 9.99 11.10 9.47
CA GLY A 733 9.83 12.48 9.02
C GLY A 733 10.59 13.45 9.91
N THR A 734 10.52 14.72 9.53
CA THR A 734 11.04 15.88 10.26
C THR A 734 9.88 16.76 10.74
N ILE A 735 10.17 17.82 11.49
CA ILE A 735 9.16 18.81 11.93
C ILE A 735 8.45 19.52 10.76
N ASP A 736 9.03 19.49 9.56
CA ASP A 736 8.45 20.10 8.35
C ASP A 736 7.61 19.10 7.54
N THR A 737 7.63 17.82 7.91
CA THR A 737 6.87 16.78 7.22
C THR A 737 5.37 16.90 7.58
N PRO A 738 4.45 16.82 6.60
CA PRO A 738 3.02 16.80 6.87
C PRO A 738 2.63 15.67 7.84
N GLU A 739 1.70 15.95 8.76
CA GLU A 739 1.28 14.98 9.78
C GLU A 739 0.70 13.69 9.18
N GLU A 740 0.00 13.77 8.05
CA GLU A 740 -0.53 12.61 7.33
C GLU A 740 0.59 11.70 6.80
N ASP A 741 1.66 12.29 6.28
CA ASP A 741 2.84 11.56 5.82
C ASP A 741 3.58 10.91 6.99
N VAL A 742 3.67 11.60 8.14
CA VAL A 742 4.27 11.08 9.38
C VAL A 742 3.49 9.88 9.93
N VAL A 743 2.15 9.93 9.93
CA VAL A 743 1.28 8.81 10.32
C VAL A 743 1.45 7.62 9.36
N THR A 744 1.48 7.90 8.06
CA THR A 744 1.71 6.87 7.01
C THR A 744 3.11 6.24 7.15
N ALA A 745 4.12 7.03 7.56
CA ALA A 745 5.46 6.54 7.89
C ALA A 745 5.42 5.48 8.96
N PHE A 746 4.77 5.83 10.07
CA PHE A 746 4.80 5.03 11.27
C PHE A 746 4.08 3.71 11.02
N GLN A 747 2.98 3.75 10.27
CA GLN A 747 2.33 2.53 9.81
C GLN A 747 3.28 1.64 8.99
N THR A 748 3.82 2.16 7.89
CA THR A 748 4.58 1.36 6.90
C THR A 748 5.96 0.90 7.37
N LEU A 749 6.67 1.75 8.11
CA LEU A 749 8.04 1.50 8.56
C LEU A 749 8.10 0.80 9.92
N VAL A 750 7.06 0.93 10.75
CA VAL A 750 7.06 0.41 12.12
C VAL A 750 6.01 -0.67 12.30
N ILE A 751 4.73 -0.34 12.13
CA ILE A 751 3.64 -1.28 12.44
C ILE A 751 3.66 -2.49 11.52
N ASP A 752 3.68 -2.27 10.20
CA ASP A 752 3.67 -3.36 9.22
C ASP A 752 4.91 -4.26 9.39
N LYS A 753 6.05 -3.68 9.77
CA LYS A 753 7.28 -4.43 10.09
C LYS A 753 7.11 -5.27 11.35
N LEU A 754 6.61 -4.70 12.44
CA LEU A 754 6.37 -5.42 13.69
C LEU A 754 5.34 -6.55 13.51
N GLN A 755 4.35 -6.39 12.63
CA GLN A 755 3.39 -7.44 12.28
C GLN A 755 4.08 -8.67 11.68
N THR A 756 5.14 -8.48 10.88
CA THR A 756 5.90 -9.58 10.27
C THR A 756 6.88 -10.27 11.22
N CYS A 757 7.09 -9.75 12.44
CA CYS A 757 7.99 -10.36 13.42
C CYS A 757 7.37 -11.55 14.17
N ILE A 758 6.04 -11.68 14.15
CA ILE A 758 5.30 -12.73 14.85
C ILE A 758 4.97 -13.84 13.84
N VAL A 759 5.63 -14.99 13.99
CA VAL A 759 5.37 -16.21 13.20
C VAL A 759 4.67 -17.24 14.07
#